data_AF-A0A9E0AIH8-F1
#
_entry.id   AF-A0A9E0AIH8-F1
#
_cell.length_a   1.000
_cell.length_b   1.000
_cell.length_c   1.000
_cell.angle_alpha   90.00
_cell.angle_beta   90.00
_cell.angle_gamma   90.00
#
_symmetry.space_group_name_H-M   'P 1'
#
loop_
_entity.id
_entity.type
_entity.pdbx_description
1 polymer ?
#
loop_
_entity_poly.entity_id
_entity_poly.type
_entity_poly.pdbx_seq_one_letter_code
_entity_poly.pdbx_strand_id
1 'polypeptide(L)'
;IQKHPLSIRNFVRFALERWTGVGKPQHILLLGKSMIPADFRQNPTLFELCLVPSYGVPTSDMLLVTGLDGTLYEPSVPIGRICARTGNEILDYLAKVQEFEQVQSGPPQTWMKEILHFGGGNNQGQQDQLAGYLSTYEQIMEDSLYGGHVTTYLKNSNDPIVINQSDTLQAQIDNGVSIMTFFGHASGSGFDQSTDEPSEYNNQGKYPLIVANSCFAGDIHTYQKSVSEKFVLEPSKAAIAFIASVGQGIPEDLYAYSTALFQNTSRNHYGATIGQLMKYSIQDIQAPGMENIKIVCNEMSLNGDPALRLNVWTKPDYMVDGSSLRFNPAAVTTDLDTFSVVVNVRNLAKAVSDSFTVRVTRTYPDGSDSVYTFQRGNCFYNDEFSITMTTGGFSSAGLNLFRVEVDLPDSVDEYDNLTNNSATTQLFINSNDIIPVYPARFAIHPYNSVTLKASTANPLADVRTYRFEIDTIDMNLKDSIPGMQNSPLYRFTAITDSGGVLSWSPPSYILQDSVVYYWRVTNDSIDYDPVKYRWQQSSFQYIPGKSGWSQSHFHQFMADGYQNVRYDTLDRYFDFIQNNKTLRVLTKGQPGLTQTELNEIGYSLNNVPMEYNGCQVFPAVMVAVLDSITLDPWTTCAYNVGQFNTFTLTSGSCDDPVNAQGFGNCRQRAENYFIFQYGNAGQMTSLNNFLASVPDGNYIIAYSWFNTTYSTVDPNFHNAFASLNFNTAALRDNAPFIYFTRKGYSGSNQEVLGVNQTDTITFSTLLSTVWNRGYVNSSLLGPARSWESLHWNQRPVETGSSEDIVYLNVLGLNSITDAWDTLVNQLLYTPTGKDTVMNWISATTYPYLKLQTYLQDDSLRTPPQMDYWRVYYEPVPECALNPNRLYTFYNNPLQEGDTIRLQMAIDNLSNVDMDSLSVAFYRYGANRSRTDIATVKLDSLRENQYLTASIVVDSTFGLAGNNSLWIEANPYNADHQAEQYHFNNIAEVKFNVERDRVNPILDVTFDGVHILDGDIVSGKPNIIVRLHDENRFLALNDTSKFKVYLRAPGAVSNQLLSFTLPNYGQAMRFTPAVLPLNSARIDWNPVFETDGIYELEVEAADRSNNESGRYNYKISFEVINRSTITEVLNYPNPFSTSTRFVFTLTGSEIPTNMKIQIMTISGKIVREIMKEELGNIHIGRNITDYAWDGKDEFGDQLANGLYLYRVITNLNGETIEKRATDADKYFKKGWGKMYLMR
;
A
#
# COMPACT_ATOMS: atom_id res chain seq x y z
N ILE A 1 64.52 20.35 11.21
CA ILE A 1 64.27 19.93 9.81
C ILE A 1 62.84 20.33 9.48
N GLN A 2 62.60 21.05 8.39
CA GLN A 2 61.23 21.42 7.96
C GLN A 2 60.49 20.19 7.41
N LYS A 3 59.15 20.21 7.46
CA LYS A 3 58.26 19.15 6.94
C LYS A 3 58.70 17.72 7.33
N HIS A 4 59.15 17.54 8.59
CA HIS A 4 59.70 16.28 9.08
C HIS A 4 58.68 15.52 9.95
N PRO A 5 58.17 14.36 9.53
CA PRO A 5 56.99 13.71 10.13
C PRO A 5 57.14 13.31 11.61
N LEU A 6 58.38 13.06 12.09
CA LEU A 6 58.60 12.82 13.52
C LEU A 6 58.22 14.01 14.43
N SER A 7 58.07 15.24 13.92
CA SER A 7 57.53 16.34 14.74
C SER A 7 56.05 16.10 15.08
N ILE A 8 55.27 15.55 14.14
CA ILE A 8 53.87 15.18 14.35
C ILE A 8 53.82 13.99 15.33
N ARG A 9 54.54 12.89 15.03
CA ARG A 9 54.61 11.70 15.89
C ARG A 9 55.01 12.01 17.35
N ASN A 10 56.00 12.87 17.55
CA ASN A 10 56.43 13.28 18.89
C ASN A 10 55.43 14.24 19.56
N PHE A 11 54.75 15.11 18.82
CA PHE A 11 53.67 15.94 19.34
C PHE A 11 52.47 15.09 19.81
N VAL A 12 52.07 14.07 19.05
CA VAL A 12 51.02 13.13 19.44
C VAL A 12 51.40 12.38 20.72
N ARG A 13 52.63 11.85 20.81
CA ARG A 13 53.12 11.23 22.05
C ARG A 13 53.06 12.20 23.23
N PHE A 14 53.52 13.44 23.04
CA PHE A 14 53.47 14.47 24.08
C PHE A 14 52.03 14.76 24.53
N ALA A 15 51.07 14.86 23.62
CA ALA A 15 49.66 15.05 23.97
C ALA A 15 49.11 13.87 24.77
N LEU A 16 49.34 12.63 24.31
CA LEU A 16 48.92 11.40 24.99
C LEU A 16 49.54 11.22 26.38
N GLU A 17 50.79 11.65 26.58
CA GLU A 17 51.48 11.61 27.87
C GLU A 17 51.08 12.75 28.83
N ARG A 18 50.87 13.97 28.32
CA ARG A 18 50.93 15.21 29.12
C ARG A 18 49.65 16.01 29.22
N TRP A 19 48.62 15.77 28.40
CA TRP A 19 47.35 16.50 28.45
C TRP A 19 46.40 16.01 29.55
N THR A 20 46.91 15.85 30.78
CA THR A 20 46.11 15.34 31.92
C THR A 20 45.01 16.30 32.36
N GLY A 21 45.19 17.62 32.17
CA GLY A 21 44.22 18.65 32.58
C GLY A 21 43.11 18.97 31.57
N VAL A 22 43.19 18.47 30.34
CA VAL A 22 42.19 18.68 29.26
C VAL A 22 41.69 17.39 28.62
N GLY A 23 42.19 16.23 29.08
CA GLY A 23 41.92 14.92 28.49
C GLY A 23 42.90 14.52 27.40
N LYS A 24 43.08 13.20 27.21
CA LYS A 24 43.82 12.67 26.06
C LYS A 24 43.05 12.95 24.77
N PRO A 25 43.71 13.27 23.65
CA PRO A 25 43.04 13.43 22.36
C PRO A 25 42.30 12.12 21.99
N GLN A 26 41.04 12.26 21.56
CA GLN A 26 40.19 11.13 21.14
C GLN A 26 40.33 10.82 19.65
N HIS A 27 40.70 11.83 18.85
CA HIS A 27 40.82 11.77 17.39
C HIS A 27 41.91 12.73 16.92
N ILE A 28 42.47 12.50 15.72
CA ILE A 28 43.38 13.41 15.02
C ILE A 28 42.96 13.52 13.55
N LEU A 29 42.60 14.72 13.10
CA LEU A 29 42.41 15.02 11.69
C LEU A 29 43.63 15.78 11.13
N LEU A 30 44.22 15.25 10.06
CA LEU A 30 45.28 15.93 9.31
C LEU A 30 44.67 16.68 8.12
N LEU A 31 44.82 18.01 8.09
CA LEU A 31 44.32 18.84 6.99
C LEU A 31 45.47 19.23 6.04
N GLY A 32 45.42 18.70 4.82
CA GLY A 32 46.33 19.07 3.74
C GLY A 32 47.04 17.89 3.06
N LYS A 33 47.41 18.08 1.80
CA LYS A 33 48.13 17.11 0.96
C LYS A 33 49.45 16.69 1.61
N SER A 34 49.77 15.41 1.44
CA SER A 34 51.06 14.82 1.80
C SER A 34 51.74 14.27 0.54
N MET A 35 53.06 14.06 0.63
CA MET A 35 53.86 13.46 -0.44
C MET A 35 54.74 12.34 0.12
N ILE A 36 55.01 11.32 -0.69
CA ILE A 36 55.97 10.25 -0.38
C ILE A 36 57.35 10.84 -0.01
N PRO A 37 57.92 10.54 1.18
CA PRO A 37 59.15 11.20 1.65
C PRO A 37 60.42 10.91 0.85
N ALA A 38 60.43 9.91 -0.03
CA ALA A 38 61.53 9.71 -0.98
C ALA A 38 61.53 10.82 -2.06
N ASP A 39 60.36 11.13 -2.60
CA ASP A 39 60.20 11.93 -3.82
C ASP A 39 60.32 13.42 -3.55
N PHE A 40 59.72 13.91 -2.45
CA PHE A 40 59.65 15.35 -2.20
C PHE A 40 60.91 15.97 -1.59
N ARG A 41 61.78 15.19 -0.94
CA ARG A 41 62.94 15.71 -0.20
C ARG A 41 64.00 16.40 -1.07
N GLN A 42 64.02 16.11 -2.37
CA GLN A 42 64.96 16.73 -3.34
C GLN A 42 64.24 17.44 -4.50
N ASN A 43 62.90 17.52 -4.46
CA ASN A 43 62.08 18.10 -5.52
C ASN A 43 61.31 19.32 -4.96
N PRO A 44 61.68 20.57 -5.30
CA PRO A 44 61.04 21.77 -4.76
C PRO A 44 59.52 21.83 -5.00
N THR A 45 59.03 21.40 -6.16
CA THR A 45 57.61 21.41 -6.50
C THR A 45 56.79 20.46 -5.62
N LEU A 46 57.31 19.25 -5.38
CA LEU A 46 56.68 18.30 -4.46
C LEU A 46 56.88 18.70 -3.00
N PHE A 47 58.01 19.35 -2.66
CA PHE A 47 58.26 19.88 -1.32
C PHE A 47 57.25 20.96 -0.95
N GLU A 48 56.90 21.87 -1.85
CA GLU A 48 55.81 22.82 -1.64
C GLU A 48 54.46 22.11 -1.46
N LEU A 49 54.09 21.25 -2.41
CA LEU A 49 52.81 20.51 -2.42
C LEU A 49 52.58 19.64 -1.18
N CYS A 50 53.63 19.16 -0.52
CA CYS A 50 53.53 18.47 0.76
C CYS A 50 53.18 19.45 1.90
N LEU A 51 51.90 19.76 2.10
CA LEU A 51 51.44 20.66 3.16
C LEU A 51 51.67 20.07 4.56
N VAL A 52 51.22 18.84 4.80
CA VAL A 52 51.36 18.12 6.08
C VAL A 52 52.05 16.78 5.83
N PRO A 53 53.31 16.56 6.25
CA PRO A 53 54.07 15.36 5.92
C PRO A 53 53.54 14.10 6.60
N SER A 54 53.86 12.94 6.02
CA SER A 54 53.66 11.61 6.61
C SER A 54 54.95 10.78 6.53
N TYR A 55 54.94 9.50 6.93
CA TYR A 55 56.13 8.64 6.86
C TYR A 55 55.84 7.17 6.57
N GLY A 56 56.91 6.40 6.37
CA GLY A 56 56.86 5.00 5.89
C GLY A 56 57.40 4.86 4.48
N VAL A 57 57.61 3.61 4.05
CA VAL A 57 57.69 3.17 2.64
C VAL A 57 56.98 1.81 2.58
N PRO A 58 55.74 1.71 2.05
CA PRO A 58 54.89 2.80 1.57
C PRO A 58 54.55 3.83 2.67
N THR A 59 54.14 5.02 2.27
CA THR A 59 53.82 6.11 3.20
C THR A 59 52.45 5.87 3.81
N SER A 60 52.29 6.06 5.13
CA SER A 60 51.01 5.90 5.81
C SER A 60 50.89 6.79 7.05
N ASP A 61 49.70 7.37 7.24
CA ASP A 61 49.37 8.11 8.45
C ASP A 61 49.07 7.21 9.66
N MET A 62 48.72 5.93 9.47
CA MET A 62 48.49 5.02 10.62
C MET A 62 49.75 4.83 11.46
N LEU A 63 50.93 4.94 10.84
CA LEU A 63 52.20 4.90 11.56
C LEU A 63 52.35 6.04 12.62
N LEU A 64 51.44 7.01 12.72
CA LEU A 64 51.72 8.28 13.38
C LEU A 64 51.78 8.34 14.92
N VAL A 65 50.92 7.91 15.85
CA VAL A 65 49.78 6.99 16.05
C VAL A 65 50.07 5.52 16.37
N THR A 66 50.52 4.63 15.47
CA THR A 66 50.88 3.24 15.87
C THR A 66 51.95 3.21 16.97
N GLY A 67 51.72 2.45 18.05
CA GLY A 67 52.71 2.14 19.09
C GLY A 67 53.28 3.36 19.82
N LEU A 68 52.44 4.34 20.19
CA LEU A 68 52.89 5.52 20.94
C LEU A 68 52.75 5.41 22.46
N ASP A 69 51.79 4.63 22.95
CA ASP A 69 51.45 4.46 24.36
C ASP A 69 51.55 3.00 24.85
N GLY A 70 52.06 2.11 24.01
CA GLY A 70 52.23 0.67 24.30
C GLY A 70 51.40 -0.26 23.43
N THR A 71 50.55 0.29 22.54
CA THR A 71 49.85 -0.47 21.48
C THR A 71 50.83 -1.22 20.55
N LEU A 72 50.34 -2.28 19.89
CA LEU A 72 51.14 -3.11 18.99
C LEU A 72 51.11 -2.52 17.57
N TYR A 73 49.99 -2.64 16.88
CA TYR A 73 49.73 -2.05 15.58
C TYR A 73 48.54 -1.08 15.62
N GLU A 74 47.65 -1.18 16.62
CA GLU A 74 46.49 -0.32 16.72
C GLU A 74 46.89 1.15 17.01
N PRO A 75 46.23 2.12 16.35
CA PRO A 75 46.55 3.53 16.54
C PRO A 75 46.23 3.95 17.97
N SER A 76 47.23 4.47 18.70
CA SER A 76 47.06 4.94 20.08
C SER A 76 45.89 5.92 20.19
N VAL A 77 45.74 6.80 19.19
CA VAL A 77 44.59 7.66 18.96
C VAL A 77 44.13 7.52 17.49
N PRO A 78 42.83 7.33 17.20
CA PRO A 78 42.24 7.38 15.87
C PRO A 78 42.74 8.54 15.00
N ILE A 79 43.07 8.26 13.74
CA ILE A 79 43.56 9.25 12.77
C ILE A 79 42.84 9.17 11.43
N GLY A 80 42.71 10.31 10.76
CA GLY A 80 42.35 10.42 9.35
C GLY A 80 42.95 11.68 8.74
N ARG A 81 42.86 11.81 7.42
CA ARG A 81 43.37 12.97 6.65
C ARG A 81 42.32 13.47 5.68
N ILE A 82 42.24 14.79 5.48
CA ILE A 82 41.67 15.37 4.24
C ILE A 82 42.84 15.80 3.36
N CYS A 83 43.09 15.09 2.25
CA CYS A 83 44.31 15.28 1.45
C CYS A 83 44.27 16.49 0.49
N ALA A 84 43.56 17.55 0.87
CA ALA A 84 43.34 18.77 0.12
C ALA A 84 44.63 19.53 -0.24
N ARG A 85 44.70 20.10 -1.45
CA ARG A 85 45.82 20.91 -1.95
C ARG A 85 45.58 22.40 -1.71
N THR A 86 44.33 22.79 -1.51
CA THR A 86 43.86 24.18 -1.37
C THR A 86 42.97 24.35 -0.14
N GLY A 87 42.74 25.61 0.27
CA GLY A 87 41.77 25.92 1.33
C GLY A 87 40.32 25.65 0.91
N ASN A 88 39.99 25.81 -0.38
CA ASN A 88 38.65 25.57 -0.90
C ASN A 88 38.26 24.09 -0.74
N GLU A 89 39.11 23.15 -1.15
CA GLU A 89 38.86 21.71 -1.00
C GLU A 89 38.62 21.27 0.47
N ILE A 90 39.07 22.06 1.46
CA ILE A 90 38.76 21.84 2.89
C ILE A 90 37.37 22.41 3.25
N LEU A 91 36.99 23.56 2.69
CA LEU A 91 35.66 24.15 2.86
C LEU A 91 34.58 23.33 2.15
N ASP A 92 34.87 22.81 0.96
CA ASP A 92 33.98 21.94 0.18
C ASP A 92 33.73 20.62 0.93
N TYR A 93 34.77 20.05 1.57
CA TYR A 93 34.62 18.89 2.44
C TYR A 93 33.85 19.22 3.74
N LEU A 94 34.13 20.37 4.36
CA LEU A 94 33.41 20.83 5.57
C LEU A 94 31.91 21.02 5.30
N ALA A 95 31.54 21.53 4.12
CA ALA A 95 30.15 21.63 3.70
C ALA A 95 29.49 20.25 3.63
N LYS A 96 30.15 19.25 3.01
CA LYS A 96 29.63 17.87 2.99
C LYS A 96 29.48 17.26 4.38
N VAL A 97 30.40 17.52 5.31
CA VAL A 97 30.27 17.09 6.72
C VAL A 97 29.06 17.74 7.38
N GLN A 98 28.87 19.05 7.21
CA GLN A 98 27.74 19.77 7.79
C GLN A 98 26.39 19.28 7.23
N GLU A 99 26.30 19.05 5.92
CA GLU A 99 25.11 18.47 5.28
C GLU A 99 24.83 17.04 5.79
N PHE A 100 25.86 16.20 5.91
CA PHE A 100 25.75 14.81 6.37
C PHE A 100 25.32 14.69 7.84
N GLU A 101 25.91 15.49 8.73
CA GLU A 101 25.49 15.56 10.14
C GLU A 101 24.09 16.18 10.29
N GLN A 102 23.72 17.16 9.45
CA GLN A 102 22.38 17.71 9.42
C GLN A 102 21.34 16.66 9.02
N VAL A 103 21.58 15.87 7.96
CA VAL A 103 20.67 14.79 7.55
C VAL A 103 20.56 13.69 8.62
N GLN A 104 21.66 13.29 9.26
CA GLN A 104 21.64 12.35 10.40
C GLN A 104 20.94 12.91 11.65
N SER A 105 20.74 14.23 11.76
CA SER A 105 20.00 14.85 12.88
C SER A 105 18.48 14.86 12.70
N GLY A 106 17.97 14.41 11.55
CA GLY A 106 16.54 14.34 11.24
C GLY A 106 15.87 13.04 11.75
N PRO A 107 14.76 12.61 11.13
CA PRO A 107 14.29 11.25 11.24
C PRO A 107 15.17 10.26 10.44
N PRO A 108 15.19 8.97 10.79
CA PRO A 108 15.83 7.93 9.99
C PRO A 108 15.22 7.85 8.58
N GLN A 109 16.00 7.38 7.60
CA GLN A 109 15.61 7.33 6.20
C GLN A 109 16.13 6.05 5.55
N THR A 110 15.37 5.43 4.64
CA THR A 110 15.70 4.13 4.03
C THR A 110 17.13 4.03 3.49
N TRP A 111 17.61 5.07 2.80
CA TRP A 111 18.96 5.14 2.23
C TRP A 111 20.08 4.91 3.25
N MET A 112 19.82 5.20 4.52
CA MET A 112 20.79 5.06 5.61
C MET A 112 21.16 3.61 5.92
N LYS A 113 20.37 2.66 5.42
CA LYS A 113 20.58 1.21 5.54
C LYS A 113 21.00 0.53 4.24
N GLU A 114 20.92 1.23 3.11
CA GLU A 114 21.32 0.70 1.80
C GLU A 114 22.84 0.58 1.72
N ILE A 115 23.31 -0.60 1.29
CA ILE A 115 24.73 -0.94 1.16
C ILE A 115 24.96 -1.54 -0.23
N LEU A 116 25.99 -1.08 -0.93
CA LEU A 116 26.36 -1.61 -2.24
C LEU A 116 27.69 -2.36 -2.18
N HIS A 117 27.73 -3.56 -2.73
CA HIS A 117 28.95 -4.37 -2.84
C HIS A 117 29.35 -4.54 -4.31
N PHE A 118 30.66 -4.49 -4.60
CA PHE A 118 31.23 -4.60 -5.96
C PHE A 118 32.39 -5.61 -5.98
N GLY A 119 32.18 -6.75 -6.63
CA GLY A 119 33.11 -7.89 -6.64
C GLY A 119 33.85 -8.08 -7.96
N GLY A 120 35.16 -7.86 -7.92
CA GLY A 120 36.08 -7.97 -9.05
C GLY A 120 36.68 -9.37 -9.27
N GLY A 121 37.91 -9.39 -9.79
CA GLY A 121 38.69 -10.59 -10.07
C GLY A 121 39.08 -10.74 -11.55
N ASN A 122 40.17 -11.48 -11.79
CA ASN A 122 40.76 -11.69 -13.12
C ASN A 122 40.48 -13.08 -13.73
N ASN A 123 39.77 -13.94 -13.00
CA ASN A 123 39.31 -15.27 -13.43
C ASN A 123 38.23 -15.79 -12.46
N GLN A 124 37.46 -16.79 -12.90
CA GLN A 124 36.35 -17.38 -12.14
C GLN A 124 36.72 -17.75 -10.69
N GLY A 125 37.84 -18.46 -10.47
CA GLY A 125 38.21 -18.90 -9.13
C GLY A 125 38.53 -17.75 -8.16
N GLN A 126 38.95 -16.60 -8.69
CA GLN A 126 39.10 -15.37 -7.90
C GLN A 126 37.76 -14.63 -7.73
N GLN A 127 36.91 -14.61 -8.76
CA GLN A 127 35.58 -14.00 -8.69
C GLN A 127 34.71 -14.71 -7.63
N ASP A 128 34.72 -16.05 -7.61
CA ASP A 128 34.04 -16.88 -6.61
C ASP A 128 34.56 -16.60 -5.19
N GLN A 129 35.88 -16.44 -5.02
CA GLN A 129 36.51 -16.12 -3.73
C GLN A 129 36.05 -14.75 -3.21
N LEU A 130 36.11 -13.71 -4.06
CA LEU A 130 35.75 -12.34 -3.67
C LEU A 130 34.23 -12.18 -3.46
N ALA A 131 33.40 -12.89 -4.22
CA ALA A 131 31.96 -12.97 -3.98
C ALA A 131 31.64 -13.60 -2.61
N GLY A 132 32.34 -14.68 -2.24
CA GLY A 132 32.21 -15.30 -0.90
C GLY A 132 32.62 -14.35 0.25
N TYR A 133 33.64 -13.52 0.04
CA TYR A 133 34.03 -12.48 1.00
C TYR A 133 32.95 -11.40 1.14
N LEU A 134 32.41 -10.89 0.04
CA LEU A 134 31.32 -9.90 0.06
C LEU A 134 30.03 -10.46 0.70
N SER A 135 29.69 -11.73 0.43
CA SER A 135 28.55 -12.40 1.08
C SER A 135 28.78 -12.64 2.59
N THR A 136 30.04 -12.71 3.05
CA THR A 136 30.32 -12.70 4.50
C THR A 136 29.98 -11.33 5.11
N TYR A 137 30.36 -10.22 4.45
CA TYR A 137 30.07 -8.87 4.92
C TYR A 137 28.56 -8.59 4.91
N GLU A 138 27.87 -9.08 3.88
CA GLU A 138 26.41 -9.04 3.72
C GLU A 138 25.70 -9.63 4.95
N GLN A 139 25.99 -10.88 5.29
CA GLN A 139 25.47 -11.54 6.50
C GLN A 139 25.82 -10.79 7.80
N ILE A 140 27.00 -10.15 7.87
CA ILE A 140 27.41 -9.37 9.05
C ILE A 140 26.64 -8.05 9.18
N MET A 141 26.18 -7.45 8.08
CA MET A 141 25.47 -6.16 8.09
C MET A 141 23.95 -6.32 8.22
N GLU A 142 23.35 -7.35 7.62
CA GLU A 142 21.89 -7.57 7.67
C GLU A 142 21.41 -8.15 9.01
N ASP A 143 22.07 -9.19 9.54
CA ASP A 143 21.74 -9.89 10.82
C ASP A 143 22.27 -9.12 12.07
N SER A 144 22.20 -7.80 12.08
CA SER A 144 22.95 -6.98 13.05
C SER A 144 22.13 -5.82 13.63
N LEU A 145 22.69 -5.06 14.59
CA LEU A 145 22.07 -3.83 15.09
C LEU A 145 21.96 -2.74 14.01
N TYR A 146 22.77 -2.84 12.95
CA TYR A 146 22.69 -1.98 11.78
C TYR A 146 21.44 -2.27 10.94
N GLY A 147 21.04 -3.55 10.84
CA GLY A 147 19.91 -4.00 10.02
C GLY A 147 19.96 -3.45 8.60
N GLY A 148 21.09 -3.63 7.91
CA GLY A 148 21.29 -3.14 6.55
C GLY A 148 20.45 -3.90 5.50
N HIS A 149 20.51 -3.40 4.26
CA HIS A 149 20.05 -4.10 3.06
C HIS A 149 21.14 -3.99 1.99
N VAL A 150 21.55 -5.11 1.42
CA VAL A 150 22.77 -5.20 0.61
C VAL A 150 22.45 -5.58 -0.83
N THR A 151 22.83 -4.71 -1.78
CA THR A 151 22.83 -5.05 -3.21
C THR A 151 24.24 -5.37 -3.68
N THR A 152 24.50 -6.65 -3.98
CA THR A 152 25.80 -7.15 -4.44
C THR A 152 25.87 -7.23 -5.97
N TYR A 153 26.76 -6.44 -6.56
CA TYR A 153 27.16 -6.49 -7.97
C TYR A 153 28.46 -7.29 -8.11
N LEU A 154 28.53 -8.17 -9.13
CA LEU A 154 29.71 -9.00 -9.41
C LEU A 154 30.16 -8.88 -10.87
N LYS A 155 31.46 -9.07 -11.11
CA LYS A 155 32.13 -9.02 -12.41
C LYS A 155 32.13 -10.40 -13.08
N ASN A 156 31.29 -10.55 -14.11
CA ASN A 156 31.11 -11.82 -14.85
C ASN A 156 31.99 -11.95 -16.12
N SER A 157 33.07 -11.18 -16.24
CA SER A 157 34.00 -11.26 -17.38
C SER A 157 35.47 -11.20 -16.93
N ASN A 158 36.38 -11.57 -17.83
CA ASN A 158 37.83 -11.53 -17.61
C ASN A 158 38.46 -10.21 -18.09
N ASP A 159 37.65 -9.20 -18.43
CA ASP A 159 38.16 -7.89 -18.85
C ASP A 159 38.82 -7.15 -17.67
N PRO A 160 39.80 -6.25 -17.89
CA PRO A 160 40.48 -5.58 -16.78
C PRO A 160 39.55 -4.76 -15.88
N ILE A 161 38.62 -4.01 -16.48
CA ILE A 161 37.63 -3.17 -15.77
C ILE A 161 36.28 -3.33 -16.47
N VAL A 162 35.21 -3.46 -15.68
CA VAL A 162 33.81 -3.37 -16.12
C VAL A 162 33.17 -2.16 -15.44
N ILE A 163 32.42 -1.34 -16.18
CA ILE A 163 31.64 -0.23 -15.63
C ILE A 163 30.17 -0.63 -15.61
N ASN A 164 29.51 -0.54 -14.45
CA ASN A 164 28.11 -0.93 -14.27
C ASN A 164 27.16 0.19 -14.72
N GLN A 165 27.14 0.52 -16.01
CA GLN A 165 26.28 1.58 -16.57
C GLN A 165 24.81 1.14 -16.71
N SER A 166 24.15 0.88 -15.59
CA SER A 166 22.70 0.67 -15.52
C SER A 166 22.02 1.84 -14.80
N ASP A 167 20.95 2.37 -15.39
CA ASP A 167 20.12 3.43 -14.81
C ASP A 167 19.67 3.08 -13.38
N THR A 168 19.50 1.79 -13.09
CA THR A 168 19.14 1.26 -11.77
C THR A 168 20.24 1.46 -10.72
N LEU A 169 21.52 1.23 -11.05
CA LEU A 169 22.63 1.47 -10.10
C LEU A 169 22.81 2.96 -9.85
N GLN A 170 22.77 3.78 -10.92
CA GLN A 170 22.89 5.22 -10.78
C GLN A 170 21.74 5.78 -9.93
N ALA A 171 20.51 5.33 -10.18
CA ALA A 171 19.35 5.67 -9.35
C ALA A 171 19.47 5.18 -7.90
N GLN A 172 20.10 4.03 -7.60
CA GLN A 172 20.37 3.61 -6.22
C GLN A 172 21.33 4.60 -5.53
N ILE A 173 22.45 4.93 -6.18
CA ILE A 173 23.45 5.88 -5.66
C ILE A 173 22.84 7.26 -5.40
N ASP A 174 22.02 7.76 -6.33
CA ASP A 174 21.38 9.09 -6.23
C ASP A 174 20.23 9.14 -5.22
N ASN A 175 19.48 8.04 -5.07
CA ASN A 175 18.52 7.89 -3.97
C ASN A 175 19.21 7.80 -2.61
N GLY A 176 20.49 7.42 -2.58
CA GLY A 176 21.39 7.45 -1.42
C GLY A 176 21.83 6.05 -1.00
N VAL A 177 23.08 5.97 -0.54
CA VAL A 177 23.72 4.74 -0.05
C VAL A 177 24.53 5.08 1.18
N SER A 178 24.55 4.18 2.17
CA SER A 178 25.30 4.35 3.41
C SER A 178 26.76 3.88 3.30
N ILE A 179 26.97 2.70 2.70
CA ILE A 179 28.30 2.10 2.54
C ILE A 179 28.45 1.51 1.13
N MET A 180 29.61 1.74 0.51
CA MET A 180 29.99 1.11 -0.76
C MET A 180 31.29 0.30 -0.56
N THR A 181 31.21 -1.02 -0.71
CA THR A 181 32.35 -1.93 -0.55
C THR A 181 32.86 -2.41 -1.89
N PHE A 182 34.09 -2.06 -2.26
CA PHE A 182 34.76 -2.58 -3.45
C PHE A 182 35.76 -3.65 -3.04
N PHE A 183 35.75 -4.82 -3.68
CA PHE A 183 36.74 -5.87 -3.47
C PHE A 183 37.23 -6.41 -4.83
N GLY A 184 38.49 -6.14 -5.17
CA GLY A 184 39.08 -6.53 -6.44
C GLY A 184 40.43 -5.86 -6.67
N HIS A 185 40.94 -5.95 -7.89
CA HIS A 185 42.09 -5.15 -8.32
C HIS A 185 41.67 -3.70 -8.57
N ALA A 186 42.64 -2.80 -8.58
CA ALA A 186 42.45 -1.40 -8.93
C ALA A 186 43.57 -0.92 -9.84
N SER A 187 43.21 0.02 -10.72
CA SER A 187 44.11 0.85 -11.51
C SER A 187 44.23 2.23 -10.86
N GLY A 188 45.20 3.04 -11.30
CA GLY A 188 45.30 4.44 -10.87
C GLY A 188 44.11 5.34 -11.27
N SER A 189 43.09 4.79 -11.95
CA SER A 189 41.90 5.49 -12.42
C SER A 189 40.56 4.90 -11.94
N GLY A 190 40.52 3.67 -11.42
CA GLY A 190 39.27 2.98 -11.05
C GLY A 190 39.45 1.50 -10.69
N PHE A 191 38.36 0.85 -10.27
CA PHE A 191 38.29 -0.53 -9.77
C PHE A 191 37.94 -1.56 -10.87
N ASP A 192 38.25 -2.84 -10.63
CA ASP A 192 37.80 -4.01 -11.42
C ASP A 192 36.33 -3.94 -11.86
N GLN A 193 35.46 -3.53 -10.94
CA GLN A 193 34.06 -3.20 -11.18
C GLN A 193 33.84 -1.77 -10.69
N SER A 194 33.69 -0.84 -11.63
CA SER A 194 33.58 0.59 -11.36
C SER A 194 32.13 1.08 -11.54
N THR A 195 31.79 2.11 -10.78
CA THR A 195 30.67 3.02 -11.05
C THR A 195 31.06 4.03 -12.11
N ASP A 196 30.13 4.91 -12.49
CA ASP A 196 30.48 6.16 -13.19
C ASP A 196 31.29 7.11 -12.28
N GLU A 197 31.84 8.18 -12.86
CA GLU A 197 32.76 9.11 -12.17
C GLU A 197 32.04 9.91 -11.05
N PRO A 198 32.76 10.30 -9.96
CA PRO A 198 32.20 11.05 -8.83
C PRO A 198 31.45 12.34 -9.20
N SER A 199 31.79 12.97 -10.34
CA SER A 199 31.15 14.18 -10.86
C SER A 199 29.70 13.99 -11.28
N GLU A 200 29.31 12.77 -11.68
CA GLU A 200 27.98 12.49 -12.26
C GLU A 200 26.92 12.21 -11.19
N TYR A 201 27.33 11.87 -9.97
CA TYR A 201 26.43 11.54 -8.87
C TYR A 201 25.54 12.73 -8.46
N ASN A 202 24.29 12.43 -8.09
CA ASN A 202 23.28 13.38 -7.62
C ASN A 202 22.88 13.11 -6.15
N ASN A 203 23.81 12.59 -5.34
CA ASN A 203 23.58 12.12 -3.97
C ASN A 203 23.80 13.20 -2.88
N GLN A 204 23.41 14.46 -3.11
CA GLN A 204 23.64 15.55 -2.15
C GLN A 204 23.02 15.25 -0.77
N GLY A 205 23.78 15.46 0.30
CA GLY A 205 23.44 15.09 1.69
C GLY A 205 23.49 13.59 2.03
N LYS A 206 23.66 12.69 1.03
CA LYS A 206 23.57 11.23 1.19
C LYS A 206 24.88 10.54 0.81
N TYR A 207 25.93 10.86 1.57
CA TYR A 207 27.31 10.55 1.22
C TYR A 207 27.78 9.22 1.85
N PRO A 208 28.00 8.14 1.07
CA PRO A 208 28.47 6.87 1.62
C PRO A 208 29.90 6.95 2.18
N LEU A 209 30.19 6.06 3.13
CA LEU A 209 31.56 5.58 3.36
C LEU A 209 31.94 4.60 2.24
N ILE A 210 33.10 4.79 1.63
CA ILE A 210 33.70 3.80 0.74
C ILE A 210 34.71 2.93 1.49
N VAL A 211 34.59 1.61 1.36
CA VAL A 211 35.54 0.62 1.88
C VAL A 211 36.14 -0.13 0.68
N ALA A 212 37.41 0.16 0.37
CA ALA A 212 38.07 -0.33 -0.84
C ALA A 212 39.17 -1.35 -0.51
N ASN A 213 38.82 -2.63 -0.64
CA ASN A 213 39.72 -3.77 -0.53
C ASN A 213 40.43 -4.02 -1.87
N SER A 214 41.40 -3.15 -2.17
CA SER A 214 42.26 -3.24 -3.36
C SER A 214 43.65 -2.64 -3.09
N CYS A 215 44.58 -2.83 -4.03
CA CYS A 215 45.92 -2.24 -3.95
C CYS A 215 45.90 -0.74 -4.29
N PHE A 216 46.68 0.07 -3.56
CA PHE A 216 46.98 1.49 -3.80
C PHE A 216 45.80 2.48 -3.90
N ALA A 217 44.54 2.04 -3.78
CA ALA A 217 43.37 2.93 -3.87
C ALA A 217 43.36 4.01 -2.77
N GLY A 218 44.04 3.76 -1.64
CA GLY A 218 44.26 4.69 -0.55
C GLY A 218 45.56 5.51 -0.63
N ASP A 219 46.38 5.39 -1.68
CA ASP A 219 47.66 6.14 -1.77
C ASP A 219 47.45 7.63 -2.12
N ILE A 220 46.91 8.34 -1.12
CA ILE A 220 46.75 9.79 -1.07
C ILE A 220 48.10 10.53 -0.96
N HIS A 221 49.24 9.83 -0.98
CA HIS A 221 50.59 10.40 -0.84
C HIS A 221 51.31 10.61 -2.19
N THR A 222 50.70 10.26 -3.32
CA THR A 222 51.26 10.47 -4.67
C THR A 222 51.03 11.89 -5.22
N TYR A 223 51.69 12.26 -6.32
CA TYR A 223 51.49 13.58 -6.97
C TYR A 223 50.13 13.73 -7.66
N GLN A 224 49.60 12.65 -8.25
CA GLN A 224 48.27 12.67 -8.86
C GLN A 224 47.17 12.69 -7.77
N LYS A 225 45.92 12.97 -8.15
CA LYS A 225 44.79 12.68 -7.25
C LYS A 225 44.50 11.19 -7.35
N SER A 226 44.65 10.48 -6.23
CA SER A 226 44.18 9.09 -6.06
C SER A 226 42.67 8.97 -6.26
N VAL A 227 42.17 7.74 -6.45
CA VAL A 227 40.71 7.46 -6.49
C VAL A 227 40.05 7.94 -5.19
N SER A 228 40.69 7.71 -4.04
CA SER A 228 40.26 8.25 -2.75
C SER A 228 40.17 9.79 -2.73
N GLU A 229 41.18 10.50 -3.27
CA GLU A 229 41.13 11.97 -3.39
C GLU A 229 40.00 12.47 -4.30
N LYS A 230 39.65 11.74 -5.38
CA LYS A 230 38.48 12.09 -6.22
C LYS A 230 37.20 12.01 -5.40
N PHE A 231 36.88 10.84 -4.86
CA PHE A 231 35.60 10.58 -4.18
C PHE A 231 35.37 11.43 -2.93
N VAL A 232 36.42 11.73 -2.16
CA VAL A 232 36.30 12.50 -0.90
C VAL A 232 36.24 14.00 -1.16
N LEU A 233 37.00 14.53 -2.13
CA LEU A 233 37.10 15.98 -2.38
C LEU A 233 36.10 16.54 -3.41
N GLU A 234 35.25 15.70 -4.01
CA GLU A 234 34.21 16.18 -4.94
C GLU A 234 33.13 16.99 -4.18
N PRO A 235 32.83 18.25 -4.56
CA PRO A 235 31.93 19.12 -3.80
C PRO A 235 30.46 18.65 -3.84
N SER A 236 29.81 18.63 -2.67
CA SER A 236 28.38 18.30 -2.49
C SER A 236 27.89 16.96 -3.07
N LYS A 237 28.78 16.03 -3.46
CA LYS A 237 28.45 14.68 -3.96
C LYS A 237 29.53 13.63 -3.61
N ALA A 238 29.33 12.42 -4.11
CA ALA A 238 30.20 11.27 -3.91
C ALA A 238 30.31 10.86 -2.43
N ALA A 239 31.52 10.66 -1.89
CA ALA A 239 31.72 10.02 -0.57
C ALA A 239 31.96 11.02 0.57
N ILE A 240 31.66 10.61 1.81
CA ILE A 240 32.02 11.34 3.04
C ILE A 240 33.39 10.92 3.58
N ALA A 241 33.76 9.67 3.36
CA ALA A 241 35.00 9.07 3.85
C ALA A 241 35.39 7.88 2.97
N PHE A 242 36.66 7.51 2.99
CA PHE A 242 37.22 6.46 2.16
C PHE A 242 38.30 5.70 2.93
N ILE A 243 38.09 4.40 3.13
CA ILE A 243 39.00 3.48 3.83
C ILE A 243 39.64 2.56 2.79
N ALA A 244 40.98 2.59 2.68
CA ALA A 244 41.70 1.83 1.66
C ALA A 244 43.20 1.65 1.97
N SER A 245 43.82 0.61 1.39
CA SER A 245 45.26 0.41 1.50
C SER A 245 46.06 1.43 0.68
N VAL A 246 47.11 2.00 1.30
CA VAL A 246 48.14 2.80 0.63
C VAL A 246 49.12 1.97 -0.20
N GLY A 247 49.14 0.64 -0.05
CA GLY A 247 50.16 -0.25 -0.61
C GLY A 247 49.57 -1.47 -1.30
N GLN A 248 50.32 -2.59 -1.26
CA GLN A 248 49.93 -3.82 -1.93
C GLN A 248 49.05 -4.68 -1.01
N GLY A 249 47.74 -4.63 -1.24
CA GLY A 249 46.78 -5.46 -0.52
C GLY A 249 46.85 -6.95 -0.92
N ILE A 250 46.82 -7.82 0.08
CA ILE A 250 46.65 -9.28 -0.09
C ILE A 250 45.17 -9.60 0.24
N PRO A 251 44.44 -10.36 -0.60
CA PRO A 251 42.99 -10.56 -0.41
C PRO A 251 42.61 -11.14 0.94
N GLU A 252 43.35 -12.12 1.45
CA GLU A 252 43.08 -12.79 2.73
C GLU A 252 43.24 -11.85 3.94
N ASP A 253 44.28 -11.01 3.92
CA ASP A 253 44.58 -10.04 4.97
C ASP A 253 43.62 -8.83 4.92
N LEU A 254 43.25 -8.38 3.71
CA LEU A 254 42.19 -7.38 3.49
C LEU A 254 40.82 -7.89 3.99
N TYR A 255 40.49 -9.14 3.67
CA TYR A 255 39.26 -9.79 4.14
C TYR A 255 39.19 -9.84 5.67
N ALA A 256 40.28 -10.26 6.34
CA ALA A 256 40.34 -10.26 7.80
C ALA A 256 40.08 -8.86 8.39
N TYR A 257 40.72 -7.82 7.85
CA TYR A 257 40.53 -6.43 8.27
C TYR A 257 39.08 -5.95 8.07
N SER A 258 38.51 -6.15 6.88
CA SER A 258 37.16 -5.67 6.57
C SER A 258 36.08 -6.46 7.32
N THR A 259 36.25 -7.78 7.53
CA THR A 259 35.35 -8.57 8.39
C THR A 259 35.29 -8.00 9.81
N ALA A 260 36.44 -7.67 10.42
CA ALA A 260 36.48 -7.03 11.73
C ALA A 260 35.86 -5.61 11.69
N LEU A 261 36.07 -4.84 10.62
CA LEU A 261 35.43 -3.53 10.42
C LEU A 261 33.90 -3.63 10.36
N PHE A 262 33.33 -4.56 9.60
CA PHE A 262 31.88 -4.73 9.54
C PHE A 262 31.31 -5.26 10.86
N GLN A 263 31.96 -6.23 11.52
CA GLN A 263 31.53 -6.71 12.85
C GLN A 263 31.52 -5.61 13.91
N ASN A 264 32.53 -4.74 13.91
CA ASN A 264 32.59 -3.60 14.81
C ASN A 264 31.56 -2.51 14.44
N THR A 265 31.34 -2.26 13.15
CA THR A 265 30.35 -1.29 12.66
C THR A 265 28.92 -1.72 13.00
N SER A 266 28.64 -3.02 12.93
CA SER A 266 27.27 -3.56 12.93
C SER A 266 26.82 -4.21 14.24
N ARG A 267 27.75 -4.74 15.05
CA ARG A 267 27.43 -5.43 16.33
C ARG A 267 28.26 -4.90 17.50
N ASN A 268 29.58 -5.13 17.50
CA ASN A 268 30.40 -4.99 18.73
C ASN A 268 30.52 -3.54 19.22
N HIS A 269 30.66 -2.60 18.28
CA HIS A 269 30.93 -1.19 18.52
C HIS A 269 30.03 -0.28 17.66
N TYR A 270 28.81 -0.76 17.36
CA TYR A 270 27.77 0.01 16.69
C TYR A 270 27.57 1.36 17.39
N GLY A 271 27.73 2.46 16.64
CA GLY A 271 27.71 3.83 17.15
C GLY A 271 29.06 4.46 17.51
N ALA A 272 30.17 3.72 17.39
CA ALA A 272 31.52 4.29 17.43
C ALA A 272 31.82 5.14 16.17
N THR A 273 32.84 5.98 16.24
CA THR A 273 33.25 6.82 15.09
C THR A 273 34.08 6.01 14.08
N ILE A 274 34.17 6.44 12.82
CA ILE A 274 34.90 5.73 11.75
C ILE A 274 36.34 5.38 12.17
N GLY A 275 37.08 6.34 12.74
CA GLY A 275 38.44 6.10 13.22
C GLY A 275 38.54 5.23 14.47
N GLN A 276 37.49 5.15 15.29
CA GLN A 276 37.41 4.18 16.39
C GLN A 276 37.14 2.77 15.88
N LEU A 277 36.22 2.63 14.90
CA LEU A 277 35.92 1.35 14.25
C LEU A 277 37.20 0.75 13.63
N MET A 278 37.97 1.53 12.87
CA MET A 278 39.28 1.11 12.35
C MET A 278 40.27 0.71 13.46
N LYS A 279 40.30 1.44 14.59
CA LYS A 279 41.17 1.09 15.73
C LYS A 279 40.80 -0.28 16.29
N TYR A 280 39.51 -0.56 16.49
CA TYR A 280 39.03 -1.84 17.00
C TYR A 280 39.30 -2.97 15.98
N SER A 281 39.07 -2.75 14.68
CA SER A 281 39.41 -3.73 13.64
C SER A 281 40.88 -4.15 13.67
N ILE A 282 41.80 -3.19 13.85
CA ILE A 282 43.23 -3.50 14.01
C ILE A 282 43.48 -4.26 15.31
N GLN A 283 42.85 -3.85 16.40
CA GLN A 283 42.98 -4.48 17.72
C GLN A 283 42.51 -5.95 17.72
N ASP A 284 41.49 -6.29 16.93
CA ASP A 284 40.93 -7.63 16.82
C ASP A 284 41.80 -8.59 15.98
N ILE A 285 42.40 -8.12 14.87
CA ILE A 285 43.19 -8.97 13.96
C ILE A 285 44.67 -9.06 14.31
N GLN A 286 45.22 -8.09 15.04
CA GLN A 286 46.67 -7.95 15.20
C GLN A 286 47.33 -9.12 15.97
N ALA A 287 48.47 -9.58 15.47
CA ALA A 287 49.26 -10.62 16.11
C ALA A 287 50.78 -10.34 16.00
N PRO A 288 51.55 -10.51 17.09
CA PRO A 288 53.02 -10.43 17.04
C PRO A 288 53.60 -11.46 16.07
N GLY A 289 54.48 -11.02 15.17
CA GLY A 289 55.17 -11.90 14.20
C GLY A 289 54.38 -12.21 12.91
N MET A 290 53.10 -11.82 12.81
CA MET A 290 52.33 -11.92 11.56
C MET A 290 52.59 -10.70 10.67
N GLU A 291 53.57 -10.82 9.76
CA GLU A 291 54.04 -9.67 8.96
C GLU A 291 52.98 -9.14 7.98
N ASN A 292 52.17 -9.99 7.33
CA ASN A 292 51.08 -9.53 6.46
C ASN A 292 49.99 -8.77 7.24
N ILE A 293 49.58 -9.30 8.39
CA ILE A 293 48.62 -8.63 9.29
C ILE A 293 49.16 -7.28 9.73
N LYS A 294 50.44 -7.21 10.11
CA LYS A 294 51.14 -5.95 10.41
C LYS A 294 51.12 -4.98 9.22
N ILE A 295 51.27 -5.46 7.98
CA ILE A 295 51.17 -4.65 6.76
C ILE A 295 49.76 -4.06 6.64
N VAL A 296 48.69 -4.88 6.59
CA VAL A 296 47.32 -4.36 6.42
C VAL A 296 46.91 -3.41 7.57
N CYS A 297 47.30 -3.72 8.82
CA CYS A 297 47.04 -2.87 9.98
C CYS A 297 47.69 -1.49 9.91
N ASN A 298 48.82 -1.35 9.20
CA ASN A 298 49.53 -0.09 9.05
C ASN A 298 49.31 0.58 7.68
N GLU A 299 48.77 -0.12 6.69
CA GLU A 299 48.50 0.40 5.35
C GLU A 299 47.04 0.80 5.10
N MET A 300 46.07 0.24 5.84
CA MET A 300 44.67 0.68 5.74
C MET A 300 44.51 2.09 6.32
N SER A 301 44.31 3.05 5.43
CA SER A 301 44.27 4.49 5.72
C SER A 301 42.84 5.05 5.64
N LEU A 302 42.64 6.22 6.25
CA LEU A 302 41.38 6.97 6.20
C LEU A 302 41.60 8.33 5.55
N ASN A 303 41.00 8.52 4.38
CA ASN A 303 40.77 9.84 3.79
C ASN A 303 39.35 10.28 4.18
N GLY A 304 39.24 11.22 5.11
CA GLY A 304 38.00 11.58 5.80
C GLY A 304 38.25 11.95 7.27
N ASP A 305 37.22 12.47 7.95
CA ASP A 305 37.28 12.78 9.37
C ASP A 305 37.06 11.52 10.25
N PRO A 306 38.02 11.14 11.14
CA PRO A 306 37.88 9.97 12.01
C PRO A 306 36.82 10.11 13.11
N ALA A 307 36.30 11.30 13.37
CA ALA A 307 35.27 11.57 14.38
C ALA A 307 33.83 11.35 13.88
N LEU A 308 33.62 11.24 12.57
CA LEU A 308 32.31 10.97 11.95
C LEU A 308 31.68 9.66 12.44
N ARG A 309 30.35 9.61 12.41
CA ARG A 309 29.52 8.42 12.66
C ARG A 309 28.69 8.07 11.42
N LEU A 310 28.32 6.80 11.31
CA LEU A 310 27.55 6.26 10.19
C LEU A 310 26.16 5.83 10.66
N ASN A 311 25.16 6.69 10.43
CA ASN A 311 23.73 6.40 10.52
C ASN A 311 23.31 5.71 11.83
N VAL A 312 23.67 6.35 12.95
CA VAL A 312 23.62 5.75 14.29
C VAL A 312 22.33 6.10 15.01
N TRP A 313 21.48 5.10 15.20
CA TRP A 313 20.22 5.22 15.95
C TRP A 313 20.25 4.40 17.24
N THR A 314 19.64 4.90 18.31
CA THR A 314 19.59 4.21 19.62
C THR A 314 18.42 3.23 19.76
N LYS A 315 17.36 3.43 18.96
CA LYS A 315 16.06 2.74 18.97
C LYS A 315 15.67 2.25 17.55
N PRO A 316 14.76 1.27 17.40
CA PRO A 316 14.09 0.96 16.13
C PRO A 316 13.17 2.10 15.65
N ASP A 317 12.65 1.94 14.43
CA ASP A 317 11.68 2.83 13.80
C ASP A 317 10.87 2.03 12.74
N TYR A 318 9.72 1.48 13.12
CA TYR A 318 8.91 0.59 12.31
C TYR A 318 7.92 1.35 11.42
N MET A 319 8.14 1.31 10.11
CA MET A 319 7.35 2.04 9.11
C MET A 319 6.44 1.11 8.29
N VAL A 320 5.21 1.58 8.04
CA VAL A 320 4.32 1.12 6.98
C VAL A 320 3.81 2.31 6.15
N ASP A 321 3.63 2.12 4.85
CA ASP A 321 3.14 3.14 3.91
C ASP A 321 2.01 2.61 3.00
N GLY A 322 1.50 3.46 2.10
CA GLY A 322 0.44 3.07 1.16
C GLY A 322 0.85 2.00 0.13
N SER A 323 2.15 1.76 -0.08
CA SER A 323 2.68 0.70 -0.96
C SER A 323 2.90 -0.63 -0.22
N SER A 324 2.95 -0.56 1.12
CA SER A 324 3.22 -1.67 2.03
C SER A 324 2.10 -2.70 2.11
N LEU A 325 0.91 -2.38 1.57
CA LEU A 325 -0.20 -3.32 1.42
C LEU A 325 -0.42 -3.69 -0.05
N ARG A 326 -0.47 -5.00 -0.33
CA ARG A 326 -0.95 -5.53 -1.60
C ARG A 326 -1.91 -6.70 -1.42
N PHE A 327 -2.76 -6.91 -2.41
CA PHE A 327 -3.78 -7.96 -2.39
C PHE A 327 -3.43 -9.08 -3.37
N ASN A 328 -3.67 -10.33 -2.98
CA ASN A 328 -3.49 -11.51 -3.80
C ASN A 328 -4.77 -12.38 -3.79
N PRO A 329 -5.51 -12.50 -4.91
CA PRO A 329 -5.29 -11.83 -6.20
C PRO A 329 -5.43 -10.30 -6.13
N ALA A 330 -4.79 -9.59 -7.07
CA ALA A 330 -4.74 -8.12 -7.11
C ALA A 330 -6.08 -7.45 -7.43
N ALA A 331 -7.04 -8.22 -7.94
CA ALA A 331 -8.47 -7.93 -8.02
C ALA A 331 -9.21 -9.08 -7.34
N VAL A 332 -10.09 -8.75 -6.39
CA VAL A 332 -10.84 -9.71 -5.56
C VAL A 332 -12.31 -9.65 -5.95
N THR A 333 -13.00 -10.80 -5.99
CA THR A 333 -14.44 -10.88 -6.24
C THR A 333 -15.15 -11.72 -5.19
N THR A 334 -16.46 -11.54 -5.02
CA THR A 334 -17.29 -12.36 -4.10
C THR A 334 -17.45 -13.82 -4.54
N ASP A 335 -17.01 -14.18 -5.75
CA ASP A 335 -16.89 -15.57 -6.18
C ASP A 335 -15.83 -16.32 -5.36
N LEU A 336 -14.76 -15.62 -4.94
CA LEU A 336 -13.68 -16.16 -4.11
C LEU A 336 -14.16 -16.37 -2.67
N ASP A 337 -13.87 -17.52 -2.07
CA ASP A 337 -14.13 -17.75 -0.64
C ASP A 337 -13.12 -17.01 0.25
N THR A 338 -11.87 -16.86 -0.21
CA THR A 338 -10.77 -16.17 0.49
C THR A 338 -9.87 -15.39 -0.48
N PHE A 339 -9.17 -14.40 0.06
CA PHE A 339 -8.06 -13.69 -0.59
C PHE A 339 -6.96 -13.43 0.45
N SER A 340 -5.76 -13.00 0.04
CA SER A 340 -4.68 -12.65 0.97
C SER A 340 -4.31 -11.18 0.91
N VAL A 341 -4.18 -10.54 2.07
CA VAL A 341 -3.56 -9.23 2.27
C VAL A 341 -2.09 -9.48 2.59
N VAL A 342 -1.17 -9.00 1.78
CA VAL A 342 0.27 -9.04 2.09
C VAL A 342 0.69 -7.69 2.63
N VAL A 343 1.34 -7.71 3.80
CA VAL A 343 1.84 -6.55 4.53
C VAL A 343 3.37 -6.59 4.51
N ASN A 344 3.99 -5.45 4.23
CA ASN A 344 5.43 -5.21 4.26
C ASN A 344 5.71 -4.20 5.39
N VAL A 345 6.48 -4.57 6.41
CA VAL A 345 6.88 -3.67 7.50
C VAL A 345 8.37 -3.40 7.38
N ARG A 346 8.81 -2.15 7.46
CA ARG A 346 10.23 -1.80 7.43
C ARG A 346 10.71 -1.34 8.78
N ASN A 347 12.02 -1.44 9.04
CA ASN A 347 12.68 -0.80 10.17
C ASN A 347 13.73 0.16 9.60
N LEU A 348 13.59 1.48 9.83
CA LEU A 348 14.52 2.48 9.30
C LEU A 348 15.72 2.75 10.22
N ALA A 349 15.60 2.41 11.50
CA ALA A 349 16.58 2.74 12.54
C ALA A 349 17.24 1.47 13.12
N LYS A 350 17.59 1.45 14.40
CA LYS A 350 18.35 0.33 14.99
C LYS A 350 17.57 -0.98 14.92
N ALA A 351 18.18 -2.02 14.40
CA ALA A 351 17.58 -3.35 14.40
C ALA A 351 17.56 -3.97 15.81
N VAL A 352 16.44 -4.60 16.15
CA VAL A 352 16.20 -5.32 17.41
C VAL A 352 15.48 -6.64 17.12
N SER A 353 15.67 -7.62 17.99
CA SER A 353 15.01 -8.93 17.95
C SER A 353 13.65 -8.97 18.65
N ASP A 354 13.27 -7.87 19.30
CA ASP A 354 12.06 -7.78 20.12
C ASP A 354 10.79 -7.93 19.26
N SER A 355 9.72 -8.42 19.89
CA SER A 355 8.45 -8.68 19.21
C SER A 355 7.49 -7.52 19.34
N PHE A 356 6.93 -7.07 18.22
CA PHE A 356 5.98 -5.97 18.12
C PHE A 356 4.61 -6.45 17.61
N THR A 357 3.57 -5.73 18.00
CA THR A 357 2.19 -6.05 17.60
C THR A 357 1.89 -5.49 16.20
N VAL A 358 1.31 -6.28 15.28
CA VAL A 358 0.72 -5.73 14.06
C VAL A 358 -0.78 -6.01 14.04
N ARG A 359 -1.57 -4.93 13.98
CA ARG A 359 -3.02 -4.96 13.83
C ARG A 359 -3.39 -4.61 12.39
N VAL A 360 -4.32 -5.35 11.81
CA VAL A 360 -4.91 -5.09 10.50
C VAL A 360 -6.42 -5.07 10.66
N THR A 361 -7.01 -3.87 10.56
CA THR A 361 -8.46 -3.67 10.58
C THR A 361 -8.97 -3.54 9.17
N ARG A 362 -9.98 -4.34 8.82
CA ARG A 362 -10.74 -4.24 7.58
C ARG A 362 -12.14 -3.71 7.89
N THR A 363 -12.50 -2.56 7.34
CA THR A 363 -13.87 -2.03 7.34
C THR A 363 -14.57 -2.41 6.04
N TYR A 364 -15.78 -2.92 6.16
CA TYR A 364 -16.67 -3.31 5.06
C TYR A 364 -17.44 -2.10 4.50
N PRO A 365 -18.04 -2.19 3.30
CA PRO A 365 -18.84 -1.12 2.70
C PRO A 365 -20.06 -0.68 3.54
N ASP A 366 -20.55 -1.52 4.47
CA ASP A 366 -21.65 -1.22 5.38
C ASP A 366 -21.20 -0.53 6.70
N GLY A 367 -19.91 -0.23 6.83
CA GLY A 367 -19.32 0.38 8.03
C GLY A 367 -18.92 -0.61 9.13
N SER A 368 -19.32 -1.89 9.05
CA SER A 368 -18.87 -2.91 9.99
C SER A 368 -17.36 -3.18 9.83
N ASP A 369 -16.69 -3.71 10.86
CA ASP A 369 -15.26 -3.99 10.80
C ASP A 369 -14.88 -5.43 11.24
N SER A 370 -13.65 -5.80 10.90
CA SER A 370 -13.02 -7.03 11.35
C SER A 370 -11.54 -6.78 11.63
N VAL A 371 -11.11 -7.12 12.84
CA VAL A 371 -9.77 -6.83 13.36
C VAL A 371 -8.97 -8.11 13.45
N TYR A 372 -7.80 -8.11 12.80
CA TYR A 372 -6.82 -9.19 12.85
C TYR A 372 -5.58 -8.67 13.58
N THR A 373 -4.99 -9.48 14.47
CA THR A 373 -3.83 -9.05 15.27
C THR A 373 -2.79 -10.15 15.34
N PHE A 374 -1.53 -9.79 15.12
CA PHE A 374 -0.38 -10.68 15.01
C PHE A 374 0.77 -10.17 15.89
N GLN A 375 1.67 -11.07 16.26
CA GLN A 375 2.98 -10.71 16.79
C GLN A 375 4.02 -10.95 15.68
N ARG A 376 4.86 -9.94 15.42
CA ARG A 376 6.01 -9.99 14.52
C ARG A 376 7.29 -9.75 15.34
N GLY A 377 8.45 -9.86 14.72
CA GLY A 377 9.75 -9.67 15.39
C GLY A 377 10.91 -10.01 14.45
N ASN A 378 12.13 -9.60 14.82
CA ASN A 378 13.32 -9.64 13.95
C ASN A 378 13.18 -8.85 12.64
N CYS A 379 12.36 -7.79 12.61
CA CYS A 379 12.34 -6.85 11.49
C CYS A 379 13.60 -5.97 11.56
N PHE A 380 14.70 -6.45 10.94
CA PHE A 380 15.98 -5.74 10.92
C PHE A 380 16.04 -4.66 9.83
N TYR A 381 15.47 -4.93 8.65
CA TYR A 381 15.29 -3.97 7.55
C TYR A 381 13.86 -4.01 6.99
N ASN A 382 13.38 -5.21 6.67
CA ASN A 382 12.09 -5.48 6.02
C ASN A 382 11.56 -6.84 6.52
N ASP A 383 10.29 -6.88 6.89
CA ASP A 383 9.54 -8.08 7.25
C ASP A 383 8.23 -8.15 6.46
N GLU A 384 8.02 -9.22 5.71
CA GLU A 384 6.88 -9.37 4.81
C GLU A 384 6.07 -10.64 5.11
N PHE A 385 4.74 -10.50 5.19
CA PHE A 385 3.85 -11.61 5.50
C PHE A 385 2.45 -11.47 4.89
N SER A 386 1.81 -12.61 4.62
CA SER A 386 0.46 -12.70 4.06
C SER A 386 -0.57 -13.14 5.10
N ILE A 387 -1.64 -12.37 5.23
CA ILE A 387 -2.84 -12.69 6.01
C ILE A 387 -3.92 -13.18 5.05
N THR A 388 -4.30 -14.46 5.11
CA THR A 388 -5.47 -14.96 4.39
C THR A 388 -6.74 -14.55 5.14
N MET A 389 -7.63 -13.85 4.44
CA MET A 389 -8.93 -13.40 4.95
C MET A 389 -10.06 -14.05 4.14
N THR A 390 -11.19 -14.32 4.78
CA THR A 390 -12.42 -14.66 4.06
C THR A 390 -12.91 -13.45 3.27
N THR A 391 -13.40 -13.67 2.05
CA THR A 391 -13.93 -12.56 1.24
C THR A 391 -15.11 -11.90 1.93
N GLY A 392 -16.02 -12.70 2.50
CA GLY A 392 -17.23 -12.23 3.20
C GLY A 392 -18.52 -12.37 2.38
N GLY A 393 -18.43 -12.82 1.12
CA GLY A 393 -19.60 -12.86 0.22
C GLY A 393 -20.11 -11.45 -0.05
N PHE A 394 -21.43 -11.30 -0.23
CA PHE A 394 -21.98 -10.01 -0.68
C PHE A 394 -21.76 -8.83 0.30
N SER A 395 -21.67 -9.02 1.62
CA SER A 395 -21.38 -7.89 2.54
C SER A 395 -20.01 -7.25 2.31
N SER A 396 -19.15 -7.88 1.51
CA SER A 396 -17.88 -7.29 1.05
C SER A 396 -17.95 -6.56 -0.29
N ALA A 397 -19.04 -6.64 -1.04
CA ALA A 397 -19.12 -6.07 -2.38
C ALA A 397 -19.10 -4.53 -2.33
N GLY A 398 -18.09 -3.93 -2.96
CA GLY A 398 -17.84 -2.49 -2.90
C GLY A 398 -16.48 -2.14 -2.29
N LEU A 399 -16.36 -0.90 -1.81
CA LEU A 399 -15.10 -0.35 -1.30
C LEU A 399 -14.82 -0.83 0.13
N ASN A 400 -13.78 -1.65 0.30
CA ASN A 400 -13.31 -2.11 1.61
C ASN A 400 -12.07 -1.28 2.00
N LEU A 401 -12.04 -0.81 3.24
CA LEU A 401 -10.90 -0.07 3.80
C LEU A 401 -10.00 -1.02 4.59
N PHE A 402 -8.69 -0.97 4.37
CA PHE A 402 -7.71 -1.77 5.12
C PHE A 402 -6.73 -0.83 5.81
N ARG A 403 -6.74 -0.82 7.13
CA ARG A 403 -5.80 -0.06 7.96
C ARG A 403 -4.86 -1.01 8.68
N VAL A 404 -3.57 -0.83 8.47
CA VAL A 404 -2.48 -1.50 9.20
C VAL A 404 -1.94 -0.55 10.24
N GLU A 405 -1.69 -1.09 11.42
CA GLU A 405 -1.10 -0.43 12.57
C GLU A 405 0.02 -1.32 13.10
N VAL A 406 1.24 -0.79 13.16
CA VAL A 406 2.44 -1.47 13.64
C VAL A 406 2.81 -0.92 15.01
N ASP A 407 3.22 -1.82 15.90
CA ASP A 407 3.45 -1.62 17.33
C ASP A 407 2.35 -0.85 18.07
N LEU A 408 1.08 -1.24 17.82
CA LEU A 408 -0.08 -0.62 18.46
C LEU A 408 -1.00 -1.68 19.12
N PRO A 409 -1.15 -1.67 20.46
CA PRO A 409 -0.54 -0.75 21.42
C PRO A 409 0.99 -0.94 21.53
N ASP A 410 1.66 0.18 21.82
CA ASP A 410 3.10 0.34 22.04
C ASP A 410 3.69 -0.78 22.90
N SER A 411 4.67 -1.51 22.34
CA SER A 411 5.36 -2.62 22.98
C SER A 411 6.87 -2.66 22.75
N VAL A 412 7.41 -1.83 21.84
CA VAL A 412 8.83 -1.60 21.59
C VAL A 412 9.10 -0.09 21.57
N ASP A 413 10.08 0.39 22.35
CA ASP A 413 10.40 1.82 22.44
C ASP A 413 11.09 2.33 21.17
N GLU A 414 10.33 2.99 20.27
CA GLU A 414 10.78 3.44 18.94
C GLU A 414 11.24 4.91 18.87
N TYR A 415 11.79 5.32 17.72
CA TYR A 415 12.19 6.70 17.45
C TYR A 415 10.99 7.62 17.17
N ASP A 416 10.08 7.19 16.30
CA ASP A 416 8.72 7.71 16.15
C ASP A 416 7.75 6.52 16.29
N ASN A 417 6.77 6.65 17.19
CA ASN A 417 5.78 5.61 17.49
C ASN A 417 4.40 5.97 16.90
N LEU A 418 4.30 7.04 16.09
CA LEU A 418 3.03 7.73 15.82
C LEU A 418 2.82 8.18 14.36
N THR A 419 3.85 8.59 13.61
CA THR A 419 3.63 9.19 12.26
C THR A 419 3.83 8.21 11.10
N ASN A 420 4.59 7.14 11.30
CA ASN A 420 5.03 6.11 10.36
C ASN A 420 4.43 4.71 10.65
N ASN A 421 3.92 4.48 11.86
CA ASN A 421 3.34 3.21 12.32
C ASN A 421 1.98 2.84 11.70
N SER A 422 1.30 3.71 10.95
CA SER A 422 -0.07 3.47 10.46
C SER A 422 -0.23 3.78 8.97
N ALA A 423 -0.67 2.77 8.21
CA ALA A 423 -0.98 2.89 6.78
C ALA A 423 -2.43 2.48 6.48
N THR A 424 -3.08 3.16 5.54
CA THR A 424 -4.44 2.85 5.10
C THR A 424 -4.49 2.72 3.58
N THR A 425 -5.11 1.66 3.09
CA THR A 425 -5.33 1.41 1.65
C THR A 425 -6.77 0.97 1.39
N GLN A 426 -7.16 0.87 0.11
CA GLN A 426 -8.49 0.50 -0.32
C GLN A 426 -8.47 -0.66 -1.32
N LEU A 427 -9.46 -1.54 -1.21
CA LEU A 427 -9.74 -2.61 -2.16
C LEU A 427 -11.22 -2.56 -2.52
N PHE A 428 -11.53 -2.30 -3.79
CA PHE A 428 -12.87 -2.56 -4.31
C PHE A 428 -13.01 -4.05 -4.61
N ILE A 429 -13.94 -4.73 -3.93
CA ILE A 429 -14.27 -6.13 -4.17
C ILE A 429 -15.48 -6.16 -5.08
N ASN A 430 -15.31 -6.70 -6.29
CA ASN A 430 -16.39 -6.78 -7.27
C ASN A 430 -17.33 -7.94 -6.92
N SER A 431 -18.65 -7.71 -6.91
CA SER A 431 -19.60 -8.82 -6.88
C SER A 431 -20.21 -9.08 -8.26
N ASN A 432 -20.10 -10.35 -8.67
CA ASN A 432 -20.78 -10.93 -9.81
C ASN A 432 -22.14 -11.54 -9.42
N ASP A 433 -22.49 -11.54 -8.13
CA ASP A 433 -23.79 -11.97 -7.64
C ASP A 433 -24.88 -11.01 -8.14
N ILE A 434 -26.05 -11.56 -8.46
CA ILE A 434 -27.28 -10.82 -8.78
C ILE A 434 -28.20 -10.85 -7.56
N ILE A 435 -28.73 -9.69 -7.16
CA ILE A 435 -29.28 -9.48 -5.82
C ILE A 435 -30.71 -8.95 -5.90
N PRO A 436 -31.66 -9.55 -5.16
CA PRO A 436 -33.02 -9.02 -5.03
C PRO A 436 -33.06 -7.58 -4.51
N VAL A 437 -33.54 -6.65 -5.33
CA VAL A 437 -33.68 -5.23 -4.96
C VAL A 437 -35.13 -4.87 -4.69
N TYR A 438 -36.05 -5.17 -5.62
CA TYR A 438 -37.46 -4.81 -5.49
C TYR A 438 -38.40 -5.97 -5.87
N PRO A 439 -39.39 -6.34 -5.03
CA PRO A 439 -39.60 -5.87 -3.67
C PRO A 439 -38.45 -6.28 -2.73
N ALA A 440 -38.07 -5.34 -1.86
CA ALA A 440 -36.99 -5.51 -0.88
C ALA A 440 -37.29 -6.62 0.13
N ARG A 441 -36.26 -7.07 0.86
CA ARG A 441 -36.39 -8.20 1.79
C ARG A 441 -37.35 -7.87 2.95
N PHE A 442 -38.34 -8.73 3.12
CA PHE A 442 -39.45 -8.61 4.07
C PHE A 442 -40.38 -7.42 3.81
N ALA A 443 -40.36 -6.83 2.61
CA ALA A 443 -41.23 -5.70 2.28
C ALA A 443 -42.74 -6.06 2.37
N ILE A 444 -43.56 -5.08 2.73
CA ILE A 444 -44.99 -5.08 2.47
C ILE A 444 -45.22 -4.35 1.15
N HIS A 445 -45.88 -5.01 0.20
CA HIS A 445 -46.09 -4.52 -1.15
C HIS A 445 -47.57 -4.07 -1.33
N PRO A 446 -47.85 -2.87 -1.85
CA PRO A 446 -49.20 -2.30 -1.85
C PRO A 446 -50.08 -2.70 -3.05
N TYR A 447 -49.51 -3.23 -4.13
CA TYR A 447 -50.23 -3.51 -5.40
C TYR A 447 -50.45 -5.01 -5.62
N ASN A 448 -51.52 -5.40 -6.32
CA ASN A 448 -51.84 -6.81 -6.60
C ASN A 448 -51.02 -7.44 -7.76
N SER A 449 -50.10 -6.68 -8.34
CA SER A 449 -49.15 -7.10 -9.38
C SER A 449 -47.72 -6.79 -8.94
N VAL A 450 -46.73 -7.50 -9.47
CA VAL A 450 -45.31 -7.32 -9.12
C VAL A 450 -44.41 -7.38 -10.35
N THR A 451 -43.37 -6.56 -10.32
CA THR A 451 -42.17 -6.70 -11.15
C THR A 451 -41.00 -6.91 -10.22
N LEU A 452 -40.32 -8.05 -10.34
CA LEU A 452 -39.14 -8.39 -9.58
C LEU A 452 -37.94 -7.73 -10.27
N LYS A 453 -37.29 -6.78 -9.59
CA LYS A 453 -36.08 -6.10 -10.07
C LYS A 453 -34.89 -6.54 -9.22
N ALA A 454 -33.81 -6.94 -9.86
CA ALA A 454 -32.55 -7.32 -9.22
C ALA A 454 -31.39 -6.57 -9.87
N SER A 455 -30.29 -6.37 -9.15
CA SER A 455 -29.07 -5.76 -9.69
C SER A 455 -27.85 -6.64 -9.42
N THR A 456 -26.88 -6.67 -10.34
CA THR A 456 -25.50 -7.04 -10.00
C THR A 456 -24.78 -5.86 -9.35
N ALA A 457 -23.70 -6.11 -8.59
CA ALA A 457 -22.92 -5.06 -7.94
C ALA A 457 -21.79 -4.48 -8.81
N ASN A 458 -21.39 -5.20 -9.86
CA ASN A 458 -20.76 -4.58 -11.02
C ASN A 458 -21.85 -4.35 -12.08
N PRO A 459 -22.27 -3.10 -12.35
CA PRO A 459 -23.23 -2.83 -13.41
C PRO A 459 -22.68 -3.18 -14.80
N LEU A 460 -21.37 -3.07 -15.01
CA LEU A 460 -20.69 -3.39 -16.26
C LEU A 460 -20.13 -4.83 -16.24
N ALA A 461 -20.89 -5.78 -15.70
CA ALA A 461 -20.54 -7.20 -15.75
C ALA A 461 -20.83 -7.79 -17.13
N ASP A 462 -20.02 -8.78 -17.53
CA ASP A 462 -20.16 -9.52 -18.79
C ASP A 462 -21.56 -10.12 -18.97
N VAL A 463 -21.93 -10.37 -20.23
CA VAL A 463 -23.22 -11.00 -20.57
C VAL A 463 -23.31 -12.39 -19.95
N ARG A 464 -24.33 -12.61 -19.12
CA ARG A 464 -24.62 -13.89 -18.45
C ARG A 464 -26.11 -14.21 -18.55
N THR A 465 -26.45 -15.48 -18.38
CA THR A 465 -27.83 -15.89 -18.13
C THR A 465 -28.11 -15.80 -16.63
N TYR A 466 -29.29 -15.28 -16.27
CA TYR A 466 -29.76 -15.11 -14.92
C TYR A 466 -31.15 -15.74 -14.79
N ARG A 467 -31.37 -16.50 -13.71
CA ARG A 467 -32.61 -17.24 -13.46
C ARG A 467 -33.35 -16.62 -12.28
N PHE A 468 -34.61 -16.23 -12.50
CA PHE A 468 -35.51 -15.72 -11.47
C PHE A 468 -36.60 -16.76 -11.17
N GLU A 469 -36.98 -16.90 -9.91
CA GLU A 469 -38.07 -17.77 -9.45
C GLU A 469 -38.93 -17.05 -8.39
N ILE A 470 -40.23 -17.36 -8.34
CA ILE A 470 -41.17 -16.88 -7.31
C ILE A 470 -42.17 -17.99 -6.94
N ASP A 471 -42.47 -18.12 -5.65
CA ASP A 471 -43.50 -19.02 -5.09
C ASP A 471 -44.06 -18.45 -3.77
N THR A 472 -45.00 -19.15 -3.12
CA THR A 472 -45.44 -18.88 -1.73
C THR A 472 -44.76 -19.78 -0.69
N ILE A 473 -43.93 -20.72 -1.16
CA ILE A 473 -43.09 -21.61 -0.34
C ILE A 473 -41.65 -21.10 -0.39
N ASP A 474 -40.92 -21.22 0.72
CA ASP A 474 -39.48 -20.95 0.73
C ASP A 474 -38.76 -21.98 -0.16
N MET A 475 -38.23 -21.52 -1.29
CA MET A 475 -37.68 -22.41 -2.32
C MET A 475 -36.34 -23.01 -1.90
N ASN A 476 -35.56 -22.30 -1.06
CA ASN A 476 -34.31 -22.82 -0.51
C ASN A 476 -34.58 -23.94 0.52
N LEU A 477 -35.66 -23.83 1.31
CA LEU A 477 -36.13 -24.93 2.15
C LEU A 477 -36.65 -26.11 1.30
N LYS A 478 -37.43 -25.82 0.26
CA LYS A 478 -38.00 -26.84 -0.64
C LYS A 478 -36.94 -27.60 -1.45
N ASP A 479 -35.79 -26.99 -1.74
CA ASP A 479 -34.66 -27.68 -2.39
C ASP A 479 -33.81 -28.50 -1.41
N SER A 480 -33.82 -28.17 -0.11
CA SER A 480 -33.07 -28.89 0.93
C SER A 480 -33.85 -30.02 1.61
N ILE A 481 -35.19 -30.06 1.50
CA ILE A 481 -36.05 -31.13 2.03
C ILE A 481 -36.49 -32.09 0.90
N PRO A 482 -35.99 -33.34 0.85
CA PRO A 482 -36.37 -34.31 -0.17
C PRO A 482 -37.88 -34.59 -0.22
N GLY A 483 -38.46 -34.44 -1.41
CA GLY A 483 -39.89 -34.70 -1.67
C GLY A 483 -40.81 -33.49 -1.48
N MET A 484 -40.33 -32.36 -0.96
CA MET A 484 -41.13 -31.14 -0.86
C MET A 484 -41.50 -30.61 -2.26
N GLN A 485 -42.76 -30.21 -2.43
CA GLN A 485 -43.31 -29.76 -3.71
C GLN A 485 -43.47 -28.24 -3.75
N ASN A 486 -43.29 -27.65 -4.93
CA ASN A 486 -43.61 -26.24 -5.21
C ASN A 486 -45.12 -25.99 -5.13
N SER A 487 -45.56 -24.76 -4.89
CA SER A 487 -46.99 -24.42 -4.90
C SER A 487 -47.54 -24.22 -6.33
N PRO A 488 -48.88 -24.20 -6.52
CA PRO A 488 -49.50 -23.83 -7.80
C PRO A 488 -49.14 -22.42 -8.31
N LEU A 489 -48.61 -21.56 -7.44
CA LEU A 489 -48.14 -20.21 -7.75
C LEU A 489 -46.65 -20.16 -8.10
N TYR A 490 -45.92 -21.28 -8.12
CA TYR A 490 -44.53 -21.27 -8.59
C TYR A 490 -44.41 -20.80 -10.05
N ARG A 491 -43.52 -19.85 -10.31
CA ARG A 491 -43.14 -19.38 -11.66
C ARG A 491 -41.62 -19.19 -11.73
N PHE A 492 -41.06 -19.28 -12.92
CA PHE A 492 -39.66 -18.95 -13.18
C PHE A 492 -39.47 -18.31 -14.56
N THR A 493 -38.31 -17.67 -14.77
CA THR A 493 -37.81 -17.27 -16.09
C THR A 493 -36.28 -17.35 -16.14
N ALA A 494 -35.71 -17.30 -17.34
CA ALA A 494 -34.31 -17.01 -17.58
C ALA A 494 -34.18 -15.75 -18.46
N ILE A 495 -33.23 -14.89 -18.15
CA ILE A 495 -32.91 -13.65 -18.90
C ILE A 495 -31.42 -13.70 -19.22
N THR A 496 -31.02 -13.39 -20.46
CA THR A 496 -29.60 -13.30 -20.82
C THR A 496 -29.30 -11.87 -21.23
N ASP A 497 -28.44 -11.21 -20.45
CA ASP A 497 -28.16 -9.77 -20.56
C ASP A 497 -26.78 -9.45 -19.94
N SER A 498 -26.28 -8.23 -20.13
CA SER A 498 -25.17 -7.68 -19.33
C SER A 498 -25.60 -7.40 -17.89
N GLY A 499 -24.63 -7.09 -17.03
CA GLY A 499 -24.88 -6.69 -15.64
C GLY A 499 -25.74 -5.43 -15.47
N GLY A 500 -25.85 -5.00 -14.21
CA GLY A 500 -26.71 -3.89 -13.81
C GLY A 500 -28.10 -4.39 -13.49
N VAL A 501 -29.12 -3.65 -13.92
CA VAL A 501 -30.51 -3.88 -13.56
C VAL A 501 -31.17 -4.90 -14.48
N LEU A 502 -31.69 -5.98 -13.89
CA LEU A 502 -32.54 -6.96 -14.57
C LEU A 502 -33.94 -6.97 -13.94
N SER A 503 -34.97 -7.08 -14.78
CA SER A 503 -36.38 -6.96 -14.36
C SER A 503 -37.26 -8.04 -14.98
N TRP A 504 -38.14 -8.63 -14.16
CA TRP A 504 -39.13 -9.62 -14.60
C TRP A 504 -40.51 -9.36 -13.98
N SER A 505 -41.52 -9.17 -14.82
CA SER A 505 -42.94 -9.19 -14.42
C SER A 505 -43.52 -10.58 -14.71
N PRO A 506 -43.83 -11.42 -13.71
CA PRO A 506 -44.33 -12.77 -13.96
C PRO A 506 -45.70 -12.73 -14.68
N PRO A 507 -45.87 -13.42 -15.82
CA PRO A 507 -47.06 -13.26 -16.66
C PRO A 507 -48.32 -13.80 -15.98
N SER A 508 -49.39 -13.00 -16.03
CA SER A 508 -50.70 -13.30 -15.40
C SER A 508 -50.63 -13.63 -13.91
N TYR A 509 -49.67 -13.03 -13.18
CA TYR A 509 -49.47 -13.26 -11.75
C TYR A 509 -50.20 -12.22 -10.90
N ILE A 510 -51.24 -12.66 -10.19
CA ILE A 510 -52.04 -11.81 -9.30
C ILE A 510 -51.76 -12.25 -7.85
N LEU A 511 -51.38 -11.29 -7.02
CA LEU A 511 -51.05 -11.50 -5.62
C LEU A 511 -52.33 -11.62 -4.77
N GLN A 512 -52.27 -12.45 -3.72
CA GLN A 512 -53.38 -12.73 -2.80
C GLN A 512 -53.16 -11.99 -1.47
N ASP A 513 -54.21 -11.36 -0.94
CA ASP A 513 -54.14 -10.54 0.27
C ASP A 513 -53.55 -11.31 1.45
N SER A 514 -52.60 -10.68 2.13
CA SER A 514 -51.90 -11.15 3.31
C SER A 514 -51.05 -12.42 3.10
N VAL A 515 -50.88 -12.88 1.85
CA VAL A 515 -49.98 -13.98 1.49
C VAL A 515 -48.54 -13.48 1.36
N VAL A 516 -47.60 -14.27 1.90
CA VAL A 516 -46.16 -14.08 1.74
C VAL A 516 -45.68 -14.80 0.48
N TYR A 517 -44.87 -14.10 -0.30
CA TYR A 517 -44.23 -14.59 -1.52
C TYR A 517 -42.71 -14.61 -1.31
N TYR A 518 -42.09 -15.73 -1.65
CA TYR A 518 -40.64 -15.90 -1.70
C TYR A 518 -40.20 -15.76 -3.14
N TRP A 519 -39.13 -15.01 -3.40
CA TRP A 519 -38.56 -14.90 -4.73
C TRP A 519 -37.04 -14.91 -4.66
N ARG A 520 -36.41 -15.56 -5.64
CA ARG A 520 -34.96 -15.72 -5.68
C ARG A 520 -34.40 -15.54 -7.07
N VAL A 521 -33.15 -15.15 -7.12
CA VAL A 521 -32.40 -14.92 -8.35
C VAL A 521 -30.99 -15.49 -8.22
N THR A 522 -30.41 -15.92 -9.34
CA THR A 522 -29.04 -16.43 -9.42
C THR A 522 -28.46 -16.21 -10.82
N ASN A 523 -27.14 -16.24 -10.97
CA ASN A 523 -26.48 -16.31 -12.26
C ASN A 523 -26.28 -17.78 -12.67
N ASP A 524 -26.36 -18.07 -13.97
CA ASP A 524 -26.34 -19.44 -14.49
C ASP A 524 -24.91 -19.85 -14.86
N SER A 525 -24.28 -20.67 -14.00
CA SER A 525 -23.04 -21.37 -14.31
C SER A 525 -23.37 -22.61 -15.16
N ILE A 526 -23.24 -22.51 -16.48
CA ILE A 526 -23.55 -23.59 -17.43
C ILE A 526 -22.46 -24.71 -17.43
N ASP A 527 -21.80 -24.92 -16.29
CA ASP A 527 -20.84 -25.99 -15.99
C ASP A 527 -21.47 -27.05 -15.07
N TYR A 528 -22.53 -27.67 -15.57
CA TYR A 528 -23.05 -29.03 -15.25
C TYR A 528 -23.02 -29.56 -13.79
N ASP A 529 -23.19 -28.71 -12.76
CA ASP A 529 -23.49 -29.14 -11.39
C ASP A 529 -24.87 -28.64 -10.91
N PRO A 530 -25.92 -29.50 -10.90
CA PRO A 530 -27.24 -29.14 -10.39
C PRO A 530 -27.30 -28.75 -8.90
N VAL A 531 -26.21 -28.88 -8.14
CA VAL A 531 -26.17 -28.71 -6.68
C VAL A 531 -25.73 -27.30 -6.25
N LYS A 532 -25.21 -26.45 -7.15
CA LYS A 532 -24.49 -25.20 -6.77
C LYS A 532 -24.92 -23.89 -7.42
N TYR A 533 -26.21 -23.71 -7.69
CA TYR A 533 -26.76 -22.36 -7.88
C TYR A 533 -26.58 -21.51 -6.60
N ARG A 534 -25.84 -20.40 -6.66
CA ARG A 534 -25.75 -19.40 -5.57
C ARG A 534 -27.03 -18.55 -5.57
N TRP A 535 -28.09 -19.06 -4.94
CA TRP A 535 -29.40 -18.41 -4.87
C TRP A 535 -29.43 -17.25 -3.87
N GLN A 536 -29.68 -16.04 -4.37
CA GLN A 536 -30.01 -14.88 -3.53
C GLN A 536 -31.54 -14.78 -3.39
N GLN A 537 -32.07 -14.92 -2.17
CA GLN A 537 -33.51 -14.99 -1.89
C GLN A 537 -34.02 -13.78 -1.08
N SER A 538 -35.14 -13.24 -1.52
CA SER A 538 -35.98 -12.25 -0.83
C SER A 538 -37.38 -12.83 -0.56
N SER A 539 -38.17 -12.13 0.25
CA SER A 539 -39.60 -12.40 0.40
C SER A 539 -40.35 -11.12 0.71
N PHE A 540 -41.62 -11.03 0.33
CA PHE A 540 -42.49 -9.89 0.59
C PHE A 540 -43.93 -10.35 0.88
N GLN A 541 -44.74 -9.52 1.51
CA GLN A 541 -46.17 -9.78 1.75
C GLN A 541 -47.02 -8.80 0.94
N TYR A 542 -48.03 -9.27 0.23
CA TYR A 542 -49.01 -8.36 -0.39
C TYR A 542 -50.06 -7.94 0.65
N ILE A 543 -50.21 -6.64 0.90
CA ILE A 543 -51.32 -6.08 1.69
C ILE A 543 -51.89 -4.89 0.91
N PRO A 544 -53.18 -4.90 0.51
CA PRO A 544 -53.76 -3.87 -0.36
C PRO A 544 -53.55 -2.44 0.17
N GLY A 545 -52.80 -1.62 -0.58
CA GLY A 545 -52.56 -0.21 -0.24
C GLY A 545 -51.69 0.03 0.99
N LYS A 546 -50.87 -0.95 1.44
CA LYS A 546 -49.91 -0.78 2.53
C LYS A 546 -48.46 -1.08 2.11
N SER A 547 -47.55 -0.36 2.75
CA SER A 547 -46.10 -0.46 2.58
C SER A 547 -45.42 -0.58 3.95
N GLY A 548 -44.17 -1.07 3.97
CA GLY A 548 -43.38 -1.25 5.19
C GLY A 548 -42.65 -2.59 5.21
N TRP A 549 -42.55 -3.22 6.39
CA TRP A 549 -41.81 -4.46 6.63
C TRP A 549 -42.64 -5.49 7.41
N SER A 550 -42.55 -6.76 7.06
CA SER A 550 -43.32 -7.87 7.63
C SER A 550 -42.57 -9.20 7.57
N GLN A 551 -42.48 -9.84 8.74
CA GLN A 551 -42.32 -11.29 8.82
C GLN A 551 -43.65 -11.88 9.33
N SER A 552 -44.33 -12.61 8.46
CA SER A 552 -45.66 -13.22 8.68
C SER A 552 -45.77 -14.67 8.22
N HIS A 553 -44.65 -15.31 7.91
CA HIS A 553 -44.56 -16.73 7.60
C HIS A 553 -43.35 -17.33 8.32
N PHE A 554 -43.50 -18.52 8.89
CA PHE A 554 -42.56 -19.05 9.89
C PHE A 554 -41.08 -19.08 9.45
N HIS A 555 -40.80 -19.37 8.17
CA HIS A 555 -39.42 -19.41 7.66
C HIS A 555 -38.76 -18.02 7.51
N GLN A 556 -39.52 -16.92 7.57
CA GLN A 556 -38.94 -15.57 7.55
C GLN A 556 -38.16 -15.26 8.83
N PHE A 557 -38.60 -15.80 9.97
CA PHE A 557 -37.90 -15.68 11.27
C PHE A 557 -36.51 -16.34 11.27
N MET A 558 -36.17 -17.17 10.28
CA MET A 558 -34.81 -17.72 10.10
C MET A 558 -33.72 -16.63 9.95
N ALA A 559 -34.12 -15.37 9.68
CA ALA A 559 -33.22 -14.22 9.60
C ALA A 559 -32.98 -13.51 10.96
N ASP A 560 -33.53 -14.02 12.05
CA ASP A 560 -33.54 -13.35 13.36
C ASP A 560 -32.48 -13.91 14.33
N GLY A 561 -32.12 -13.11 15.32
CA GLY A 561 -31.13 -13.43 16.35
C GLY A 561 -31.77 -13.96 17.64
N TYR A 562 -31.48 -15.22 17.99
CA TYR A 562 -32.04 -15.91 19.15
C TYR A 562 -31.08 -15.96 20.35
N GLN A 563 -31.59 -15.71 21.55
CA GLN A 563 -30.85 -15.89 22.81
C GLN A 563 -31.68 -16.73 23.78
N ASN A 564 -31.11 -17.83 24.29
CA ASN A 564 -31.78 -18.86 25.11
C ASN A 564 -33.03 -19.52 24.47
N VAL A 565 -33.38 -19.17 23.24
CA VAL A 565 -34.44 -19.77 22.42
C VAL A 565 -33.80 -20.60 21.30
N ARG A 566 -34.37 -21.77 21.02
CA ARG A 566 -34.08 -22.63 19.87
C ARG A 566 -35.17 -22.43 18.82
N TYR A 567 -34.77 -22.22 17.57
CA TYR A 567 -35.65 -22.12 16.40
C TYR A 567 -35.61 -23.44 15.62
N ASP A 568 -36.73 -24.16 15.55
CA ASP A 568 -36.83 -25.42 14.81
C ASP A 568 -37.47 -25.20 13.44
N THR A 569 -36.68 -25.38 12.37
CA THR A 569 -37.10 -25.14 10.99
C THR A 569 -37.96 -26.25 10.39
N LEU A 570 -37.88 -27.47 10.93
CA LEU A 570 -38.54 -28.65 10.36
C LEU A 570 -39.94 -28.82 10.95
N ASP A 571 -40.02 -28.84 12.27
CA ASP A 571 -41.28 -28.99 13.01
C ASP A 571 -42.01 -27.65 13.22
N ARG A 572 -41.34 -26.53 12.94
CA ARG A 572 -41.86 -25.16 12.95
C ARG A 572 -42.34 -24.66 14.31
N TYR A 573 -41.48 -24.77 15.32
CA TYR A 573 -41.71 -24.26 16.67
C TYR A 573 -40.48 -23.54 17.25
N PHE A 574 -40.73 -22.72 18.27
CA PHE A 574 -39.71 -22.16 19.17
C PHE A 574 -39.67 -23.00 20.46
N ASP A 575 -38.50 -23.13 21.07
CA ASP A 575 -38.26 -23.88 22.32
C ASP A 575 -37.21 -23.17 23.20
N PHE A 576 -37.11 -23.46 24.49
CA PHE A 576 -36.04 -22.92 25.33
C PHE A 576 -34.79 -23.83 25.32
N ILE A 577 -33.60 -23.22 25.45
CA ILE A 577 -32.33 -23.96 25.42
C ILE A 577 -32.11 -24.75 26.72
N GLN A 578 -31.55 -25.95 26.60
CA GLN A 578 -31.13 -26.78 27.73
C GLN A 578 -29.73 -26.36 28.23
N ASN A 579 -29.56 -26.29 29.55
CA ASN A 579 -28.33 -25.85 30.23
C ASN A 579 -27.85 -26.92 31.22
N ASN A 580 -26.52 -27.06 31.40
CA ASN A 580 -25.89 -28.09 32.21
C ASN A 580 -24.91 -27.50 33.24
N LYS A 581 -25.04 -27.85 34.52
CA LYS A 581 -24.09 -27.52 35.60
C LYS A 581 -23.37 -28.81 36.06
N THR A 582 -22.05 -28.79 36.17
CA THR A 582 -21.25 -29.90 36.73
C THR A 582 -21.19 -29.78 38.24
N LEU A 583 -21.76 -30.74 38.97
CA LEU A 583 -21.60 -30.89 40.42
C LEU A 583 -20.28 -31.57 40.73
N ARG A 584 -19.58 -31.08 41.77
CA ARG A 584 -18.46 -31.75 42.44
C ARG A 584 -18.63 -31.69 43.95
N VAL A 585 -18.36 -32.78 44.66
CA VAL A 585 -18.43 -32.90 46.13
C VAL A 585 -17.11 -33.49 46.64
N LEU A 586 -16.57 -33.01 47.75
CA LEU A 586 -15.34 -33.53 48.38
C LEU A 586 -15.53 -33.68 49.89
N THR A 587 -15.07 -34.79 50.46
CA THR A 587 -14.92 -34.94 51.92
C THR A 587 -13.73 -35.81 52.32
N LYS A 588 -13.35 -35.78 53.60
CA LYS A 588 -12.26 -36.53 54.23
C LYS A 588 -12.79 -37.26 55.47
N GLY A 589 -12.28 -38.45 55.78
CA GLY A 589 -12.69 -39.20 56.98
C GLY A 589 -12.29 -38.48 58.26
N GLN A 590 -10.99 -38.18 58.38
CA GLN A 590 -10.41 -37.36 59.44
C GLN A 590 -9.67 -36.17 58.81
N PRO A 591 -10.33 -35.02 58.58
CA PRO A 591 -9.60 -33.81 58.22
C PRO A 591 -8.66 -33.37 59.35
N GLY A 592 -7.51 -32.81 58.98
CA GLY A 592 -6.70 -32.04 59.92
C GLY A 592 -7.45 -30.80 60.40
N LEU A 593 -7.09 -30.30 61.58
CA LEU A 593 -7.76 -29.15 62.22
C LEU A 593 -7.28 -27.80 61.66
N THR A 594 -6.76 -27.76 60.44
CA THR A 594 -6.34 -26.51 59.77
C THR A 594 -7.50 -25.91 58.99
N GLN A 595 -7.61 -24.57 59.00
CA GLN A 595 -8.68 -23.87 58.27
C GLN A 595 -8.67 -24.19 56.77
N THR A 596 -7.49 -24.41 56.18
CA THR A 596 -7.33 -24.79 54.77
C THR A 596 -7.93 -26.15 54.48
N GLU A 597 -7.57 -27.19 55.23
CA GLU A 597 -8.09 -28.55 54.99
C GLU A 597 -9.60 -28.67 55.22
N LEU A 598 -10.13 -27.91 56.19
CA LEU A 598 -11.57 -27.86 56.47
C LEU A 598 -12.33 -27.08 55.38
N ASN A 599 -11.71 -26.07 54.76
CA ASN A 599 -12.28 -25.35 53.62
C ASN A 599 -12.32 -26.17 52.31
N GLU A 600 -11.60 -27.28 52.21
CA GLU A 600 -11.68 -28.18 51.04
C GLU A 600 -12.93 -29.05 51.03
N ILE A 601 -13.51 -29.33 52.20
CA ILE A 601 -14.70 -30.17 52.35
C ILE A 601 -15.94 -29.34 52.04
N GLY A 602 -16.79 -29.84 51.14
CA GLY A 602 -17.96 -29.12 50.65
C GLY A 602 -18.36 -29.57 49.24
N TYR A 603 -19.06 -28.69 48.52
CA TYR A 603 -19.47 -28.95 47.13
C TYR A 603 -19.51 -27.69 46.27
N SER A 604 -19.42 -27.87 44.95
CA SER A 604 -19.35 -26.81 43.94
C SER A 604 -20.16 -27.13 42.68
N LEU A 605 -20.63 -26.09 41.99
CA LEU A 605 -21.26 -26.17 40.68
C LEU A 605 -20.38 -25.42 39.66
N ASN A 606 -19.99 -26.07 38.56
CA ASN A 606 -19.02 -25.55 37.57
C ASN A 606 -17.74 -24.98 38.23
N ASN A 607 -17.20 -25.70 39.22
CA ASN A 607 -16.09 -25.30 40.09
C ASN A 607 -16.32 -24.08 41.00
N VAL A 608 -17.48 -23.41 40.96
CA VAL A 608 -17.85 -22.36 41.92
C VAL A 608 -18.32 -23.02 43.23
N PRO A 609 -17.65 -22.80 44.39
CA PRO A 609 -18.07 -23.37 45.66
C PRO A 609 -19.47 -22.89 46.05
N MET A 610 -20.38 -23.83 46.30
CA MET A 610 -21.73 -23.56 46.79
C MET A 610 -21.78 -23.56 48.32
N GLU A 611 -20.99 -24.44 48.95
CA GLU A 611 -20.73 -24.42 50.38
C GLU A 611 -19.41 -25.11 50.74
N TYR A 612 -18.80 -24.72 51.87
CA TYR A 612 -17.54 -25.26 52.36
C TYR A 612 -17.40 -25.19 53.89
N ASN A 613 -16.58 -26.09 54.47
CA ASN A 613 -16.32 -26.20 55.92
C ASN A 613 -17.59 -26.55 56.73
N GLY A 614 -17.55 -26.44 58.06
CA GLY A 614 -18.64 -26.80 58.97
C GLY A 614 -18.51 -26.16 60.35
N CYS A 615 -19.63 -26.02 61.07
CA CYS A 615 -19.70 -25.22 62.30
C CYS A 615 -19.19 -25.88 63.59
N GLN A 616 -18.51 -27.01 63.49
CA GLN A 616 -18.07 -27.82 64.62
C GLN A 616 -17.04 -28.84 64.17
N VAL A 617 -16.21 -29.34 65.08
CA VAL A 617 -15.29 -30.48 64.82
C VAL A 617 -15.83 -31.80 65.37
N PHE A 618 -17.16 -31.92 65.46
CA PHE A 618 -17.87 -33.11 65.92
C PHE A 618 -18.40 -33.94 64.73
N PRO A 619 -18.42 -35.28 64.83
CA PRO A 619 -18.96 -36.17 63.80
C PRO A 619 -20.42 -35.89 63.43
N ALA A 620 -20.65 -35.62 62.14
CA ALA A 620 -21.96 -35.31 61.58
C ALA A 620 -22.12 -35.82 60.14
N VAL A 621 -23.36 -35.80 59.65
CA VAL A 621 -23.67 -35.81 58.22
C VAL A 621 -24.04 -34.39 57.79
N MET A 622 -23.47 -33.93 56.67
CA MET A 622 -23.89 -32.74 55.96
C MET A 622 -24.83 -33.16 54.82
N VAL A 623 -25.94 -32.46 54.68
CA VAL A 623 -26.94 -32.70 53.62
C VAL A 623 -27.24 -31.40 52.90
N ALA A 624 -27.03 -31.33 51.59
CA ALA A 624 -27.52 -30.25 50.74
C ALA A 624 -28.64 -30.75 49.84
N VAL A 625 -29.62 -29.89 49.55
CA VAL A 625 -30.72 -30.18 48.61
C VAL A 625 -30.65 -29.12 47.52
N LEU A 626 -30.60 -29.54 46.25
CA LEU A 626 -30.68 -28.62 45.12
C LEU A 626 -32.08 -28.72 44.49
N ASP A 627 -32.67 -27.55 44.20
CA ASP A 627 -33.90 -27.49 43.43
C ASP A 627 -33.72 -28.13 42.04
N SER A 628 -34.71 -28.91 41.61
CA SER A 628 -34.58 -29.67 40.36
C SER A 628 -34.66 -28.83 39.08
N ILE A 629 -35.12 -27.59 39.19
CA ILE A 629 -35.34 -26.65 38.09
C ILE A 629 -34.23 -25.60 38.07
N THR A 630 -33.97 -24.88 39.17
CA THR A 630 -32.92 -23.83 39.16
C THR A 630 -31.52 -24.37 39.43
N LEU A 631 -31.42 -25.55 40.07
CA LEU A 631 -30.20 -26.12 40.64
C LEU A 631 -29.58 -25.26 41.76
N ASP A 632 -30.35 -24.35 42.35
CA ASP A 632 -29.92 -23.57 43.52
C ASP A 632 -30.14 -24.36 44.81
N PRO A 633 -29.29 -24.17 45.84
CA PRO A 633 -29.38 -24.92 47.08
C PRO A 633 -30.46 -24.40 48.03
N TRP A 634 -31.10 -25.32 48.74
CA TRP A 634 -31.90 -25.02 49.92
C TRP A 634 -31.02 -24.46 51.03
N THR A 635 -31.34 -23.27 51.49
CA THR A 635 -30.55 -22.52 52.49
C THR A 635 -31.14 -22.59 53.89
N THR A 636 -30.29 -22.57 54.91
CA THR A 636 -30.69 -22.49 56.33
C THR A 636 -31.52 -21.26 56.67
N CYS A 637 -31.49 -20.21 55.84
CA CYS A 637 -32.34 -19.04 55.99
C CYS A 637 -33.84 -19.34 55.76
N ALA A 638 -34.15 -20.22 54.81
CA ALA A 638 -35.52 -20.60 54.47
C ALA A 638 -36.00 -21.81 55.28
N TYR A 639 -35.09 -22.65 55.77
CA TYR A 639 -35.41 -23.94 56.41
C TYR A 639 -34.71 -24.12 57.76
N ASN A 640 -35.50 -24.20 58.83
CA ASN A 640 -35.06 -24.73 60.12
C ASN A 640 -35.84 -26.03 60.40
N VAL A 641 -35.12 -27.15 60.29
CA VAL A 641 -35.64 -28.52 60.38
C VAL A 641 -35.09 -29.25 61.62
N GLY A 642 -34.45 -28.53 62.54
CA GLY A 642 -33.75 -29.10 63.69
C GLY A 642 -32.33 -29.56 63.38
N GLN A 643 -31.71 -29.01 62.33
CA GLN A 643 -30.27 -29.15 62.07
C GLN A 643 -29.44 -28.43 63.15
N PHE A 644 -28.12 -28.69 63.21
CA PHE A 644 -27.21 -27.99 64.12
C PHE A 644 -26.90 -26.55 63.68
N ASN A 645 -26.65 -26.33 62.38
CA ASN A 645 -26.44 -25.01 61.81
C ASN A 645 -27.79 -24.28 61.58
N THR A 646 -28.53 -24.04 62.66
CA THR A 646 -29.73 -23.19 62.61
C THR A 646 -29.33 -21.75 62.30
N PHE A 647 -30.07 -21.11 61.40
CA PHE A 647 -29.95 -19.68 61.13
C PHE A 647 -31.22 -18.99 61.62
N THR A 648 -31.09 -17.80 62.22
CA THR A 648 -32.22 -17.00 62.72
C THR A 648 -32.11 -15.59 62.15
N LEU A 649 -33.21 -15.10 61.58
CA LEU A 649 -33.33 -13.77 61.01
C LEU A 649 -34.34 -12.97 61.84
N THR A 650 -33.91 -11.91 62.51
CA THR A 650 -34.83 -11.06 63.30
C THR A 650 -35.55 -10.01 62.46
N SER A 651 -34.95 -9.60 61.34
CA SER A 651 -35.53 -8.76 60.28
C SER A 651 -34.58 -8.74 59.06
N GLY A 652 -35.01 -8.20 57.93
CA GLY A 652 -34.16 -8.02 56.75
C GLY A 652 -34.22 -9.19 55.75
N SER A 653 -33.11 -9.45 55.06
CA SER A 653 -32.92 -10.60 54.15
C SER A 653 -31.82 -11.54 54.67
N CYS A 654 -31.63 -12.68 54.02
CA CYS A 654 -30.61 -13.68 54.39
C CYS A 654 -29.16 -13.15 54.40
N ASP A 655 -28.93 -11.98 53.79
CA ASP A 655 -27.62 -11.32 53.64
C ASP A 655 -27.42 -10.15 54.60
N ASP A 656 -28.39 -9.84 55.47
CA ASP A 656 -28.31 -8.73 56.45
C ASP A 656 -27.29 -9.07 57.57
N PRO A 657 -26.10 -8.43 57.61
CA PRO A 657 -25.04 -8.81 58.55
C PRO A 657 -25.28 -8.31 59.98
N VAL A 658 -26.39 -7.59 60.23
CA VAL A 658 -26.76 -7.01 61.52
C VAL A 658 -27.91 -7.79 62.16
N ASN A 659 -28.89 -8.22 61.36
CA ASN A 659 -30.11 -8.87 61.82
C ASN A 659 -30.18 -10.39 61.54
N ALA A 660 -29.14 -10.96 60.92
CA ALA A 660 -28.94 -12.40 60.81
C ALA A 660 -27.98 -12.94 61.88
N GLN A 661 -28.33 -14.10 62.47
CA GLN A 661 -27.43 -14.86 63.35
C GLN A 661 -27.44 -16.35 63.01
N GLY A 662 -26.30 -16.86 62.57
CA GLY A 662 -26.01 -18.30 62.50
C GLY A 662 -25.67 -18.87 63.88
N PHE A 663 -25.86 -20.18 64.05
CA PHE A 663 -25.66 -20.87 65.33
C PHE A 663 -24.28 -20.59 65.95
N GLY A 664 -24.26 -20.22 67.24
CA GLY A 664 -23.06 -20.19 68.07
C GLY A 664 -21.93 -19.25 67.62
N ASN A 665 -22.24 -18.17 66.89
CA ASN A 665 -21.27 -17.27 66.23
C ASN A 665 -20.38 -17.94 65.17
N CYS A 666 -20.77 -19.11 64.63
CA CYS A 666 -19.96 -19.83 63.64
C CYS A 666 -19.83 -19.10 62.28
N ARG A 667 -20.98 -18.77 61.67
CA ARG A 667 -21.08 -18.03 60.41
C ARG A 667 -22.01 -16.83 60.60
N GLN A 668 -21.70 -15.73 59.92
CA GLN A 668 -22.55 -14.52 59.84
C GLN A 668 -23.31 -14.45 58.50
N ARG A 669 -23.58 -15.60 57.89
CA ARG A 669 -24.40 -15.74 56.67
C ARG A 669 -25.20 -17.04 56.75
N ALA A 670 -26.20 -17.16 55.90
CA ALA A 670 -26.90 -18.43 55.71
C ALA A 670 -25.97 -19.47 55.07
N GLU A 671 -26.26 -20.75 55.31
CA GLU A 671 -25.50 -21.89 54.81
C GLU A 671 -26.33 -22.72 53.83
N ASN A 672 -25.67 -23.36 52.87
CA ASN A 672 -26.31 -24.11 51.77
C ASN A 672 -26.30 -25.64 51.98
N TYR A 673 -26.01 -26.10 53.20
CA TYR A 673 -26.27 -27.46 53.67
C TYR A 673 -26.97 -27.42 55.05
N PHE A 674 -27.39 -28.59 55.52
CA PHE A 674 -27.92 -28.86 56.85
C PHE A 674 -27.03 -29.89 57.56
N ILE A 675 -26.54 -29.58 58.77
CA ILE A 675 -25.65 -30.44 59.57
C ILE A 675 -26.47 -31.21 60.62
N PHE A 676 -26.30 -32.54 60.69
CA PHE A 676 -26.92 -33.36 61.74
C PHE A 676 -25.87 -34.25 62.42
N GLN A 677 -25.69 -34.11 63.74
CA GLN A 677 -24.66 -34.81 64.52
C GLN A 677 -25.08 -36.25 64.86
N TYR A 678 -24.22 -37.24 64.57
CA TYR A 678 -24.55 -38.66 64.79
C TYR A 678 -24.84 -39.02 66.26
N GLY A 679 -24.20 -38.31 67.19
CA GLY A 679 -24.38 -38.51 68.63
C GLY A 679 -25.65 -37.88 69.22
N ASN A 680 -26.51 -37.26 68.42
CA ASN A 680 -27.71 -36.56 68.88
C ASN A 680 -28.98 -37.18 68.26
N ALA A 681 -29.66 -38.03 69.03
CA ALA A 681 -30.90 -38.71 68.63
C ALA A 681 -32.01 -37.75 68.16
N GLY A 682 -32.07 -36.53 68.71
CA GLY A 682 -32.99 -35.49 68.26
C GLY A 682 -32.68 -35.03 66.83
N GLN A 683 -31.40 -34.76 66.55
CA GLN A 683 -30.95 -34.38 65.20
C GLN A 683 -31.05 -35.54 64.19
N MET A 684 -30.84 -36.79 64.62
CA MET A 684 -31.03 -37.97 63.78
C MET A 684 -32.52 -38.23 63.47
N THR A 685 -33.42 -37.90 64.40
CA THR A 685 -34.88 -37.86 64.15
C THR A 685 -35.24 -36.73 63.17
N SER A 686 -34.66 -35.54 63.35
CA SER A 686 -34.84 -34.41 62.42
C SER A 686 -34.32 -34.68 61.01
N LEU A 687 -33.17 -35.35 60.87
CA LEU A 687 -32.61 -35.80 59.60
C LEU A 687 -33.59 -36.71 58.84
N ASN A 688 -34.20 -37.68 59.53
CA ASN A 688 -35.20 -38.58 58.95
C ASN A 688 -36.43 -37.81 58.45
N ASN A 689 -36.97 -36.91 59.29
CA ASN A 689 -38.11 -36.06 58.92
C ASN A 689 -37.78 -35.11 57.76
N PHE A 690 -36.56 -34.56 57.72
CA PHE A 690 -36.09 -33.67 56.66
C PHE A 690 -35.97 -34.39 55.31
N LEU A 691 -35.28 -35.53 55.25
CA LEU A 691 -35.17 -36.32 54.02
C LEU A 691 -36.54 -36.82 53.53
N ALA A 692 -37.46 -37.13 54.45
CA ALA A 692 -38.84 -37.42 54.12
C ALA A 692 -39.58 -36.21 53.51
N SER A 693 -39.34 -34.97 53.99
CA SER A 693 -40.03 -33.76 53.56
C SER A 693 -39.56 -33.14 52.23
N VAL A 694 -38.37 -33.49 51.73
CA VAL A 694 -37.89 -33.04 50.41
C VAL A 694 -38.86 -33.51 49.30
N PRO A 695 -39.33 -32.66 48.37
CA PRO A 695 -40.13 -33.10 47.23
C PRO A 695 -39.39 -34.08 46.31
N ASP A 696 -40.14 -34.98 45.68
CA ASP A 696 -39.62 -35.78 44.57
C ASP A 696 -39.25 -34.87 43.39
N GLY A 697 -38.22 -35.26 42.65
CA GLY A 697 -37.57 -34.44 41.62
C GLY A 697 -36.32 -33.72 42.12
N ASN A 698 -36.24 -33.28 43.38
CA ASN A 698 -35.08 -32.53 43.88
C ASN A 698 -33.84 -33.41 44.10
N TYR A 699 -32.67 -32.82 43.94
CA TYR A 699 -31.39 -33.52 44.12
C TYR A 699 -30.96 -33.43 45.58
N ILE A 700 -30.54 -34.55 46.16
CA ILE A 700 -30.04 -34.64 47.54
C ILE A 700 -28.57 -35.05 47.46
N ILE A 701 -27.72 -34.27 48.11
CA ILE A 701 -26.30 -34.53 48.31
C ILE A 701 -26.10 -34.76 49.81
N ALA A 702 -25.47 -35.86 50.21
CA ALA A 702 -25.11 -36.08 51.61
C ALA A 702 -23.66 -36.57 51.72
N TYR A 703 -22.93 -36.09 52.73
CA TYR A 703 -21.53 -36.49 52.94
C TYR A 703 -21.13 -36.47 54.41
N SER A 704 -20.14 -37.29 54.75
CA SER A 704 -19.58 -37.36 56.10
C SER A 704 -18.84 -36.07 56.47
N TRP A 705 -18.96 -35.65 57.72
CA TRP A 705 -18.17 -34.59 58.35
C TRP A 705 -17.54 -35.13 59.62
N PHE A 706 -16.22 -35.33 59.62
CA PHE A 706 -15.46 -36.13 60.60
C PHE A 706 -15.92 -37.60 60.71
N ASN A 707 -15.08 -38.41 61.35
CA ASN A 707 -15.21 -39.86 61.45
C ASN A 707 -16.32 -40.27 62.43
N THR A 708 -17.06 -41.34 62.14
CA THR A 708 -17.96 -41.97 63.12
C THR A 708 -17.93 -43.48 63.02
N THR A 709 -18.30 -44.16 64.09
CA THR A 709 -18.45 -45.62 64.13
C THR A 709 -19.89 -45.98 63.75
N TYR A 710 -20.17 -46.02 62.44
CA TYR A 710 -21.47 -46.34 61.83
C TYR A 710 -22.13 -47.61 62.39
N SER A 711 -21.36 -48.63 62.79
CA SER A 711 -21.88 -49.82 63.48
C SER A 711 -22.55 -49.54 64.84
N THR A 712 -22.45 -48.29 65.35
CA THR A 712 -22.97 -47.85 66.65
C THR A 712 -23.71 -46.50 66.63
N VAL A 713 -23.96 -45.88 65.46
CA VAL A 713 -24.73 -44.63 65.39
C VAL A 713 -26.22 -44.85 65.65
N ASP A 714 -26.95 -43.77 65.91
CA ASP A 714 -28.41 -43.82 66.08
C ASP A 714 -29.09 -44.50 64.86
N PRO A 715 -29.94 -45.53 65.04
CA PRO A 715 -30.60 -46.24 63.94
C PRO A 715 -31.40 -45.34 62.98
N ASN A 716 -31.82 -44.14 63.42
CA ASN A 716 -32.50 -43.18 62.55
C ASN A 716 -31.62 -42.70 61.39
N PHE A 717 -30.28 -42.68 61.52
CA PHE A 717 -29.38 -42.42 60.39
C PHE A 717 -29.55 -43.47 59.29
N HIS A 718 -29.49 -44.76 59.67
CA HIS A 718 -29.67 -45.87 58.74
C HIS A 718 -31.07 -45.88 58.13
N ASN A 719 -32.12 -45.66 58.92
CA ASN A 719 -33.50 -45.61 58.45
C ASN A 719 -33.73 -44.49 57.43
N ALA A 720 -33.26 -43.28 57.75
CA ALA A 720 -33.42 -42.10 56.91
C ALA A 720 -32.80 -42.29 55.52
N PHE A 721 -31.57 -42.80 55.48
CA PHE A 721 -30.85 -43.02 54.23
C PHE A 721 -31.27 -44.29 53.47
N ALA A 722 -31.70 -45.35 54.17
CA ALA A 722 -32.29 -46.52 53.54
C ALA A 722 -33.59 -46.17 52.78
N SER A 723 -34.37 -45.18 53.24
CA SER A 723 -35.56 -44.68 52.52
C SER A 723 -35.25 -44.09 51.13
N LEU A 724 -34.02 -43.64 50.90
CA LEU A 724 -33.53 -43.14 49.61
C LEU A 724 -32.82 -44.23 48.79
N ASN A 725 -32.69 -45.45 49.34
CA ASN A 725 -31.88 -46.56 48.83
C ASN A 725 -30.36 -46.28 48.83
N PHE A 726 -29.83 -45.58 49.85
CA PHE A 726 -28.38 -45.54 50.11
C PHE A 726 -27.95 -46.82 50.85
N ASN A 727 -26.91 -47.49 50.37
CA ASN A 727 -26.39 -48.73 50.95
C ASN A 727 -25.57 -48.49 52.24
N THR A 728 -26.23 -48.04 53.30
CA THR A 728 -25.59 -47.77 54.59
C THR A 728 -24.95 -49.01 55.25
N ALA A 729 -25.26 -50.22 54.78
CA ALA A 729 -24.61 -51.46 55.22
C ALA A 729 -23.21 -51.69 54.61
N ALA A 730 -22.83 -50.93 53.58
CA ALA A 730 -21.48 -50.94 53.01
C ALA A 730 -20.53 -49.90 53.65
N LEU A 731 -21.05 -49.04 54.53
CA LEU A 731 -20.24 -48.08 55.30
C LEU A 731 -19.26 -48.82 56.21
N ARG A 732 -18.02 -48.31 56.27
CA ARG A 732 -16.98 -48.81 57.18
C ARG A 732 -16.77 -47.82 58.31
N ASP A 733 -16.65 -48.34 59.53
CA ASP A 733 -16.41 -47.51 60.70
C ASP A 733 -15.20 -46.59 60.51
N ASN A 734 -15.43 -45.30 60.75
CA ASN A 734 -14.50 -44.19 60.64
C ASN A 734 -14.10 -43.75 59.21
N ALA A 735 -14.53 -44.45 58.15
CA ALA A 735 -14.27 -44.05 56.77
C ALA A 735 -15.27 -42.97 56.27
N PRO A 736 -14.89 -42.10 55.32
CA PRO A 736 -15.80 -41.10 54.75
C PRO A 736 -16.83 -41.70 53.79
N PHE A 737 -17.90 -40.95 53.52
CA PHE A 737 -18.81 -41.24 52.39
C PHE A 737 -19.31 -39.96 51.69
N ILE A 738 -19.66 -40.10 50.42
CA ILE A 738 -20.51 -39.18 49.66
C ILE A 738 -21.67 -40.00 49.06
N TYR A 739 -22.87 -39.45 49.15
CA TYR A 739 -24.09 -39.94 48.55
C TYR A 739 -24.74 -38.84 47.70
N PHE A 740 -25.26 -39.20 46.54
CA PHE A 740 -26.04 -38.33 45.67
C PHE A 740 -27.26 -39.09 45.14
N THR A 741 -28.41 -38.42 45.02
CA THR A 741 -29.62 -38.97 44.42
C THR A 741 -30.53 -37.86 43.90
N ARG A 742 -31.39 -38.17 42.92
CA ARG A 742 -32.59 -37.37 42.60
C ARG A 742 -33.80 -38.05 43.22
N LYS A 743 -34.43 -37.44 44.24
CA LYS A 743 -35.47 -38.10 45.02
C LYS A 743 -36.66 -38.49 44.12
N GLY A 744 -37.20 -39.70 44.30
CA GLY A 744 -38.26 -40.28 43.47
C GLY A 744 -37.78 -40.94 42.15
N TYR A 745 -36.52 -40.76 41.73
CA TYR A 745 -36.01 -41.28 40.46
C TYR A 745 -35.07 -42.47 40.67
N SER A 746 -35.61 -43.68 40.50
CA SER A 746 -34.86 -44.94 40.61
C SER A 746 -33.70 -45.00 39.61
N GLY A 747 -32.48 -45.21 40.11
CA GLY A 747 -31.25 -45.27 39.31
C GLY A 747 -30.46 -43.95 39.26
N SER A 748 -30.94 -42.87 39.88
CA SER A 748 -30.17 -41.63 40.06
C SER A 748 -29.15 -41.67 41.20
N ASN A 749 -29.23 -42.70 42.06
CA ASN A 749 -28.38 -42.91 43.22
C ASN A 749 -26.92 -43.13 42.81
N GLN A 750 -25.99 -42.43 43.46
CA GLN A 750 -24.54 -42.59 43.31
C GLN A 750 -23.87 -42.57 44.69
N GLU A 751 -22.91 -43.47 44.89
CA GLU A 751 -22.24 -43.70 46.17
C GLU A 751 -20.72 -43.67 45.97
N VAL A 752 -20.02 -42.91 46.82
CA VAL A 752 -18.55 -42.96 46.91
C VAL A 752 -18.20 -43.23 48.37
N LEU A 753 -17.70 -44.43 48.66
CA LEU A 753 -17.40 -44.90 50.02
C LEU A 753 -15.89 -45.01 50.21
N GLY A 754 -15.38 -44.46 51.31
CA GLY A 754 -13.99 -44.65 51.73
C GLY A 754 -13.71 -46.04 52.31
N VAL A 755 -12.43 -46.36 52.44
CA VAL A 755 -11.92 -47.61 53.02
C VAL A 755 -11.30 -47.38 54.40
N ASN A 756 -10.62 -46.25 54.60
CA ASN A 756 -9.89 -45.89 55.82
C ASN A 756 -10.32 -44.51 56.35
N GLN A 757 -10.03 -44.27 57.63
CA GLN A 757 -10.24 -42.98 58.30
C GLN A 757 -9.43 -41.82 57.70
N THR A 758 -8.29 -42.11 57.06
CA THR A 758 -7.43 -41.11 56.41
C THR A 758 -7.84 -40.75 54.99
N ASP A 759 -8.85 -41.41 54.42
CA ASP A 759 -9.17 -41.25 53.00
C ASP A 759 -9.75 -39.87 52.71
N THR A 760 -9.42 -39.34 51.52
CA THR A 760 -10.07 -38.20 50.89
C THR A 760 -10.79 -38.70 49.65
N ILE A 761 -12.09 -38.41 49.54
CA ILE A 761 -12.95 -38.88 48.46
C ILE A 761 -13.60 -37.71 47.73
N THR A 762 -13.91 -37.89 46.45
CA THR A 762 -14.54 -36.89 45.59
C THR A 762 -15.56 -37.55 44.68
N PHE A 763 -16.70 -36.90 44.48
CA PHE A 763 -17.74 -37.28 43.54
C PHE A 763 -17.95 -36.13 42.54
N SER A 764 -18.29 -36.45 41.28
CA SER A 764 -18.70 -35.45 40.28
C SER A 764 -19.76 -36.01 39.34
N THR A 765 -20.71 -35.18 38.91
CA THR A 765 -21.76 -35.54 37.93
C THR A 765 -22.29 -34.30 37.20
N LEU A 766 -23.07 -34.50 36.14
CA LEU A 766 -23.71 -33.42 35.37
C LEU A 766 -25.19 -33.30 35.75
N LEU A 767 -25.66 -32.08 35.98
CA LEU A 767 -27.05 -31.74 36.27
C LEU A 767 -27.62 -30.88 35.13
N SER A 768 -28.80 -31.24 34.62
CA SER A 768 -29.45 -30.55 33.49
C SER A 768 -30.69 -29.78 33.92
N THR A 769 -30.94 -28.65 33.24
CA THR A 769 -32.13 -27.79 33.38
C THR A 769 -32.49 -27.15 32.04
N VAL A 770 -33.66 -26.49 31.93
CA VAL A 770 -34.12 -25.74 30.76
C VAL A 770 -34.37 -24.29 31.17
N TRP A 771 -33.92 -23.34 30.33
CA TRP A 771 -34.19 -21.91 30.56
C TRP A 771 -35.70 -21.64 30.66
N ASN A 772 -36.08 -20.72 31.53
CA ASN A 772 -37.43 -20.15 31.62
C ASN A 772 -37.63 -18.95 30.70
N ARG A 773 -36.57 -18.42 30.08
CA ARG A 773 -36.62 -17.13 29.39
C ARG A 773 -35.58 -16.97 28.29
N GLY A 774 -35.91 -16.17 27.29
CA GLY A 774 -35.03 -15.80 26.19
C GLY A 774 -35.54 -14.62 25.37
N TYR A 775 -34.81 -14.32 24.29
CA TYR A 775 -35.10 -13.20 23.39
C TYR A 775 -35.07 -13.64 21.93
N VAL A 776 -35.95 -13.03 21.12
CA VAL A 776 -35.95 -13.09 19.66
C VAL A 776 -35.76 -11.68 19.13
N ASN A 777 -34.72 -11.44 18.33
CA ASN A 777 -34.34 -10.12 17.83
C ASN A 777 -34.49 -10.10 16.30
N SER A 778 -35.32 -9.23 15.75
CA SER A 778 -35.55 -9.17 14.31
C SER A 778 -34.28 -8.90 13.51
N SER A 779 -34.31 -9.25 12.22
CA SER A 779 -33.44 -8.58 11.25
C SER A 779 -33.60 -7.05 11.31
N LEU A 780 -32.65 -6.31 10.74
CA LEU A 780 -32.80 -4.87 10.53
C LEU A 780 -34.07 -4.59 9.69
N LEU A 781 -34.77 -3.49 9.97
CA LEU A 781 -35.90 -3.02 9.19
C LEU A 781 -35.80 -1.51 8.89
N GLY A 782 -36.11 -1.12 7.65
CA GLY A 782 -35.82 0.20 7.10
C GLY A 782 -34.84 0.17 5.90
N PRO A 783 -34.37 1.34 5.43
CA PRO A 783 -34.66 2.64 6.01
C PRO A 783 -36.06 3.15 5.66
N ALA A 784 -36.61 4.05 6.48
CA ALA A 784 -37.93 4.63 6.29
C ALA A 784 -37.87 6.15 6.08
N ARG A 785 -38.84 6.71 5.35
CA ARG A 785 -39.12 8.15 5.31
C ARG A 785 -40.01 8.60 6.47
N SER A 786 -40.99 7.77 6.83
CA SER A 786 -41.91 8.03 7.94
C SER A 786 -42.47 6.72 8.50
N TRP A 787 -42.50 6.57 9.84
CA TRP A 787 -43.03 5.39 10.53
C TRP A 787 -44.53 5.55 10.81
N GLU A 788 -45.36 4.53 10.52
CA GLU A 788 -46.81 4.58 10.84
C GLU A 788 -47.15 3.86 12.15
N SER A 789 -47.03 2.52 12.17
CA SER A 789 -47.47 1.66 13.29
C SER A 789 -46.86 0.26 13.26
N LEU A 790 -46.78 -0.36 14.44
CA LEU A 790 -46.37 -1.75 14.68
C LEU A 790 -47.59 -2.61 15.02
N HIS A 791 -47.68 -3.77 14.38
CA HIS A 791 -48.68 -4.80 14.64
C HIS A 791 -48.01 -6.16 14.84
N TRP A 792 -48.37 -6.91 15.88
CA TRP A 792 -47.76 -8.23 16.14
C TRP A 792 -48.73 -9.21 16.81
N ASN A 793 -48.47 -10.51 16.60
CA ASN A 793 -49.29 -11.58 17.16
C ASN A 793 -48.44 -12.82 17.47
N GLN A 794 -48.83 -13.48 18.56
CA GLN A 794 -48.29 -14.77 18.98
C GLN A 794 -49.41 -15.63 19.57
N ARG A 795 -49.15 -16.93 19.67
CA ARG A 795 -50.00 -17.94 20.30
C ARG A 795 -49.23 -18.69 21.38
N PRO A 796 -49.81 -18.97 22.56
CA PRO A 796 -49.20 -19.87 23.52
C PRO A 796 -49.13 -21.29 22.93
N VAL A 797 -48.21 -22.12 23.44
CA VAL A 797 -48.18 -23.56 23.13
C VAL A 797 -49.34 -24.28 23.83
N GLU A 798 -49.78 -23.75 24.97
CA GLU A 798 -50.69 -24.41 25.89
C GLU A 798 -52.05 -23.71 26.02
N THR A 799 -53.02 -24.42 26.62
CA THR A 799 -54.36 -23.89 26.88
C THR A 799 -54.56 -23.60 28.36
N GLY A 800 -54.39 -22.33 28.74
CA GLY A 800 -54.73 -21.84 30.08
C GLY A 800 -53.58 -21.32 30.92
N SER A 801 -52.37 -21.18 30.37
CA SER A 801 -51.31 -20.42 31.02
C SER A 801 -51.73 -18.96 31.25
N SER A 802 -51.50 -18.45 32.46
CA SER A 802 -51.74 -17.05 32.83
C SER A 802 -50.51 -16.39 33.47
N GLU A 803 -49.36 -17.06 33.39
CA GLU A 803 -48.09 -16.66 34.01
C GLU A 803 -46.99 -16.39 32.97
N ASP A 804 -47.27 -16.61 31.67
CA ASP A 804 -46.37 -16.32 30.56
C ASP A 804 -46.13 -14.80 30.44
N ILE A 805 -44.87 -14.38 30.55
CA ILE A 805 -44.49 -12.97 30.39
C ILE A 805 -43.92 -12.78 28.98
N VAL A 806 -44.64 -12.02 28.16
CA VAL A 806 -44.14 -11.57 26.85
C VAL A 806 -44.29 -10.07 26.69
N TYR A 807 -43.22 -9.43 26.23
CA TYR A 807 -43.22 -8.05 25.78
C TYR A 807 -42.30 -7.86 24.59
N LEU A 808 -42.53 -6.76 23.85
CA LEU A 808 -41.69 -6.33 22.74
C LEU A 808 -40.99 -5.00 23.09
N ASN A 809 -39.71 -4.92 22.77
CA ASN A 809 -38.91 -3.69 22.76
C ASN A 809 -38.75 -3.21 21.31
N VAL A 810 -38.85 -1.90 21.09
CA VAL A 810 -38.50 -1.25 19.81
C VAL A 810 -37.20 -0.50 20.01
N LEU A 811 -36.16 -0.92 19.32
CA LEU A 811 -34.84 -0.30 19.32
C LEU A 811 -34.68 0.50 18.01
N GLY A 812 -34.12 1.70 18.09
CA GLY A 812 -33.79 2.53 16.92
C GLY A 812 -32.29 2.78 16.83
N LEU A 813 -31.74 2.69 15.61
CA LEU A 813 -30.34 3.04 15.36
C LEU A 813 -30.22 4.55 15.19
N ASN A 814 -29.51 5.21 16.09
CA ASN A 814 -29.38 6.66 16.14
C ASN A 814 -28.35 7.14 15.10
N SER A 815 -28.80 7.87 14.09
CA SER A 815 -27.97 8.34 12.96
C SER A 815 -26.88 9.36 13.32
N ILE A 816 -26.83 9.83 14.58
CA ILE A 816 -25.84 10.81 15.07
C ILE A 816 -24.79 10.15 15.98
N THR A 817 -25.16 9.11 16.72
CA THR A 817 -24.28 8.45 17.72
C THR A 817 -23.89 7.02 17.36
N ASP A 818 -24.47 6.46 16.30
CA ASP A 818 -24.35 5.06 15.86
C ASP A 818 -24.70 4.04 16.98
N ALA A 819 -25.55 4.45 17.91
CA ALA A 819 -25.98 3.67 19.06
C ALA A 819 -27.43 3.19 18.91
N TRP A 820 -27.74 2.06 19.56
CA TRP A 820 -29.10 1.52 19.64
C TRP A 820 -29.86 2.09 20.85
N ASP A 821 -30.75 3.04 20.60
CA ASP A 821 -31.62 3.64 21.61
C ASP A 821 -32.91 2.81 21.77
N THR A 822 -33.33 2.56 23.02
CA THR A 822 -34.61 1.89 23.31
C THR A 822 -35.76 2.89 23.24
N LEU A 823 -36.47 2.91 22.11
CA LEU A 823 -37.57 3.85 21.84
C LEU A 823 -38.88 3.41 22.51
N VAL A 824 -39.18 2.11 22.49
CA VAL A 824 -40.29 1.51 23.26
C VAL A 824 -39.71 0.40 24.12
N ASN A 825 -39.94 0.49 25.43
CA ASN A 825 -39.52 -0.50 26.40
C ASN A 825 -40.75 -1.25 26.93
N GLN A 826 -40.71 -2.59 26.91
CA GLN A 826 -41.73 -3.48 27.48
C GLN A 826 -43.18 -3.24 27.00
N LEU A 827 -43.40 -3.24 25.69
CA LEU A 827 -44.74 -3.29 25.10
C LEU A 827 -45.37 -4.66 25.39
N LEU A 828 -46.17 -4.74 26.46
CA LEU A 828 -46.76 -5.99 26.97
C LEU A 828 -47.73 -6.64 25.98
N TYR A 829 -47.64 -7.96 25.81
CA TYR A 829 -48.58 -8.70 24.98
C TYR A 829 -49.96 -8.76 25.63
N THR A 830 -50.93 -8.04 25.09
CA THR A 830 -52.34 -8.09 25.52
C THR A 830 -53.27 -8.03 24.31
N PRO A 831 -54.50 -8.60 24.38
CA PRO A 831 -55.43 -8.63 23.24
C PRO A 831 -55.81 -7.25 22.67
N THR A 832 -55.65 -6.17 23.45
CA THR A 832 -56.05 -4.79 23.09
C THR A 832 -54.91 -3.77 23.16
N GLY A 833 -53.70 -4.14 23.62
CA GLY A 833 -52.59 -3.20 23.87
C GLY A 833 -51.24 -3.60 23.26
N LYS A 834 -51.20 -4.66 22.44
CA LYS A 834 -49.99 -5.10 21.74
C LYS A 834 -49.61 -4.22 20.54
N ASP A 835 -50.59 -3.79 19.73
CA ASP A 835 -50.35 -2.96 18.54
C ASP A 835 -50.17 -1.49 18.96
N THR A 836 -49.31 -0.73 18.27
CA THR A 836 -48.99 0.66 18.65
C THR A 836 -48.66 1.56 17.46
N VAL A 837 -48.84 2.87 17.61
CA VAL A 837 -48.47 3.89 16.62
C VAL A 837 -47.02 4.34 16.79
N MET A 838 -46.35 4.65 15.67
CA MET A 838 -44.92 4.95 15.59
C MET A 838 -44.60 6.30 14.94
N ASN A 839 -45.59 7.07 14.53
CA ASN A 839 -45.44 8.37 13.86
C ASN A 839 -44.80 9.50 14.71
N TRP A 840 -44.46 9.23 15.96
CA TRP A 840 -43.66 10.08 16.84
C TRP A 840 -42.15 9.78 16.77
N ILE A 841 -41.75 8.66 16.16
CA ILE A 841 -40.35 8.30 15.92
C ILE A 841 -39.84 9.10 14.72
N SER A 842 -38.83 9.95 14.95
CA SER A 842 -38.13 10.69 13.89
C SER A 842 -37.37 9.72 12.99
N ALA A 843 -37.81 9.50 11.75
CA ALA A 843 -37.10 8.66 10.79
C ALA A 843 -35.76 9.27 10.33
N THR A 844 -35.56 10.59 10.46
CA THR A 844 -34.25 11.23 10.21
C THR A 844 -33.23 10.88 11.31
N THR A 845 -33.70 10.68 12.55
CA THR A 845 -32.86 10.32 13.70
C THR A 845 -32.72 8.81 13.88
N TYR A 846 -33.79 8.07 13.57
CA TYR A 846 -33.88 6.62 13.64
C TYR A 846 -34.39 6.08 12.29
N PRO A 847 -33.55 6.12 11.24
CA PRO A 847 -33.92 5.63 9.90
C PRO A 847 -34.12 4.12 9.88
N TYR A 848 -33.49 3.38 10.81
CA TYR A 848 -33.63 1.94 10.99
C TYR A 848 -34.15 1.60 12.39
N LEU A 849 -34.95 0.53 12.45
CA LEU A 849 -35.41 -0.07 13.71
C LEU A 849 -34.99 -1.55 13.81
N LYS A 850 -35.11 -2.08 15.02
CA LYS A 850 -35.06 -3.50 15.33
C LYS A 850 -36.10 -3.82 16.41
N LEU A 851 -36.80 -4.94 16.26
CA LEU A 851 -37.75 -5.44 17.23
C LEU A 851 -37.08 -6.50 18.09
N GLN A 852 -37.31 -6.49 19.41
CA GLN A 852 -36.82 -7.52 20.32
C GLN A 852 -37.97 -8.00 21.20
N THR A 853 -38.41 -9.24 21.00
CA THR A 853 -39.41 -9.87 21.86
C THR A 853 -38.70 -10.65 22.97
N TYR A 854 -39.09 -10.38 24.22
CA TYR A 854 -38.75 -11.20 25.37
C TYR A 854 -39.83 -12.25 25.60
N LEU A 855 -39.42 -13.49 25.87
CA LEU A 855 -40.31 -14.61 26.17
C LEU A 855 -39.92 -15.19 27.52
N GLN A 856 -40.88 -15.42 28.41
CA GLN A 856 -40.69 -16.12 29.68
C GLN A 856 -41.90 -16.99 30.05
N ASP A 857 -41.63 -18.23 30.46
CA ASP A 857 -42.55 -19.17 31.12
C ASP A 857 -41.75 -19.86 32.24
N ASP A 858 -42.14 -19.59 33.49
CA ASP A 858 -41.49 -20.16 34.68
C ASP A 858 -41.99 -21.56 35.04
N SER A 859 -43.18 -21.94 34.57
CA SER A 859 -43.95 -23.11 34.98
C SER A 859 -43.63 -24.34 34.13
N LEU A 860 -43.91 -24.26 32.82
CA LEU A 860 -43.89 -25.42 31.91
C LEU A 860 -42.76 -25.35 30.87
N ARG A 861 -42.01 -24.24 30.85
CA ARG A 861 -40.81 -23.99 30.04
C ARG A 861 -41.07 -24.04 28.53
N THR A 862 -42.26 -23.60 28.11
CA THR A 862 -42.64 -23.48 26.69
C THR A 862 -42.66 -21.99 26.27
N PRO A 863 -41.81 -21.54 25.32
CA PRO A 863 -41.92 -20.18 24.82
C PRO A 863 -43.16 -20.01 23.94
N PRO A 864 -43.91 -18.91 24.07
CA PRO A 864 -44.96 -18.56 23.12
C PRO A 864 -44.43 -18.43 21.68
N GLN A 865 -45.29 -18.80 20.73
CA GLN A 865 -44.94 -18.99 19.32
C GLN A 865 -45.34 -17.76 18.51
N MET A 866 -44.40 -17.13 17.81
CA MET A 866 -44.67 -15.94 16.99
C MET A 866 -45.47 -16.29 15.73
N ASP A 867 -46.57 -15.59 15.48
CA ASP A 867 -47.33 -15.68 14.23
C ASP A 867 -46.85 -14.64 13.22
N TYR A 868 -46.72 -13.38 13.66
CA TYR A 868 -46.19 -12.28 12.84
C TYR A 868 -45.75 -11.06 13.66
N TRP A 869 -44.87 -10.27 13.06
CA TRP A 869 -44.70 -8.84 13.38
C TRP A 869 -44.58 -8.02 12.08
N ARG A 870 -45.16 -6.82 12.09
CA ARG A 870 -45.31 -5.94 10.91
C ARG A 870 -45.14 -4.49 11.34
N VAL A 871 -44.34 -3.73 10.60
CA VAL A 871 -44.21 -2.28 10.77
C VAL A 871 -44.65 -1.64 9.46
N TYR A 872 -45.74 -0.87 9.49
CA TYR A 872 -46.12 -0.05 8.33
C TYR A 872 -45.29 1.24 8.33
N TYR A 873 -44.74 1.59 7.18
CA TYR A 873 -43.93 2.81 6.99
C TYR A 873 -43.90 3.23 5.51
N GLU A 874 -43.58 4.50 5.26
CA GLU A 874 -43.26 5.00 3.92
C GLU A 874 -41.81 4.62 3.58
N PRO A 875 -41.57 3.78 2.56
CA PRO A 875 -40.22 3.37 2.20
C PRO A 875 -39.45 4.49 1.50
N VAL A 876 -38.13 4.35 1.51
CA VAL A 876 -37.20 5.17 0.74
C VAL A 876 -37.26 4.88 -0.77
N PRO A 877 -36.77 5.79 -1.63
CA PRO A 877 -36.47 5.51 -3.03
C PRO A 877 -35.36 4.45 -3.18
N GLU A 878 -35.13 4.03 -4.42
CA GLU A 878 -34.02 3.16 -4.80
C GLU A 878 -33.55 3.58 -6.19
N CYS A 879 -32.27 3.98 -6.32
CA CYS A 879 -31.67 4.20 -7.63
C CYS A 879 -30.65 3.11 -7.98
N ALA A 880 -30.28 3.01 -9.26
CA ALA A 880 -29.27 2.08 -9.74
C ALA A 880 -28.70 2.50 -11.09
N LEU A 881 -27.42 2.25 -11.34
CA LEU A 881 -26.84 2.39 -12.68
C LEU A 881 -27.36 1.29 -13.62
N ASN A 882 -27.93 1.67 -14.75
CA ASN A 882 -28.54 0.75 -15.72
C ASN A 882 -27.89 0.86 -17.12
N PRO A 883 -26.72 0.23 -17.34
CA PRO A 883 -26.05 0.27 -18.64
C PRO A 883 -26.87 -0.40 -19.76
N ASN A 884 -27.78 -1.33 -19.42
CA ASN A 884 -28.68 -1.99 -20.37
C ASN A 884 -29.74 -1.03 -20.97
N ARG A 885 -29.91 0.19 -20.42
CA ARG A 885 -30.61 1.30 -21.10
C ARG A 885 -29.66 2.18 -21.92
N LEU A 886 -28.58 2.63 -21.30
CA LEU A 886 -27.60 3.51 -21.93
C LEU A 886 -26.26 3.39 -21.20
N TYR A 887 -25.26 2.95 -21.94
CA TYR A 887 -23.84 3.08 -21.59
C TYR A 887 -23.06 3.42 -22.85
N THR A 888 -22.27 4.49 -22.81
CA THR A 888 -21.32 4.82 -23.87
C THR A 888 -20.00 5.27 -23.26
N PHE A 889 -18.90 4.70 -23.74
CA PHE A 889 -17.54 5.18 -23.45
C PHE A 889 -16.83 5.36 -24.79
N TYR A 890 -16.18 6.50 -25.00
CA TYR A 890 -15.80 6.94 -26.36
C TYR A 890 -14.80 6.02 -27.06
N ASN A 891 -13.70 5.65 -26.40
CA ASN A 891 -12.64 4.83 -26.98
C ASN A 891 -11.74 4.25 -25.86
N ASN A 892 -11.13 3.09 -26.11
CA ASN A 892 -10.16 2.45 -25.23
C ASN A 892 -9.23 1.54 -26.08
N PRO A 893 -7.91 1.78 -26.15
CA PRO A 893 -7.15 2.84 -25.46
C PRO A 893 -7.49 4.26 -25.94
N LEU A 894 -7.18 5.25 -25.11
CA LEU A 894 -7.08 6.66 -25.48
C LEU A 894 -5.61 7.02 -25.76
N GLN A 895 -5.35 7.97 -26.64
CA GLN A 895 -4.01 8.53 -26.82
C GLN A 895 -3.77 9.67 -25.83
N GLU A 896 -2.55 9.81 -25.32
CA GLU A 896 -2.22 10.87 -24.37
C GLU A 896 -2.51 12.26 -24.94
N GLY A 897 -3.48 12.94 -24.30
CA GLY A 897 -4.00 14.24 -24.71
C GLY A 897 -5.48 14.21 -25.09
N ASP A 898 -6.01 13.07 -25.56
CA ASP A 898 -7.41 12.91 -25.99
C ASP A 898 -8.41 13.07 -24.83
N THR A 899 -9.67 13.34 -25.17
CA THR A 899 -10.76 13.74 -24.29
C THR A 899 -11.59 12.52 -23.85
N ILE A 900 -11.64 12.24 -22.53
CA ILE A 900 -12.50 11.17 -21.98
C ILE A 900 -13.97 11.59 -22.10
N ARG A 901 -14.84 10.65 -22.50
CA ARG A 901 -16.29 10.85 -22.67
C ARG A 901 -17.04 9.61 -22.19
N LEU A 902 -17.96 9.77 -21.25
CA LEU A 902 -18.79 8.71 -20.67
C LEU A 902 -20.25 9.17 -20.58
N GLN A 903 -21.20 8.28 -20.88
CA GLN A 903 -22.62 8.40 -20.53
C GLN A 903 -23.12 7.11 -19.86
N MET A 904 -24.03 7.26 -18.90
CA MET A 904 -24.65 6.15 -18.14
C MET A 904 -26.09 6.51 -17.78
N ALA A 905 -27.03 5.56 -17.92
CA ALA A 905 -28.38 5.70 -17.38
C ALA A 905 -28.48 5.33 -15.89
N ILE A 906 -29.40 5.98 -15.18
CA ILE A 906 -29.72 5.73 -13.78
C ILE A 906 -31.23 5.53 -13.66
N ASP A 907 -31.68 4.37 -13.18
CA ASP A 907 -33.09 4.00 -13.06
C ASP A 907 -33.62 4.21 -11.63
N ASN A 908 -34.92 4.51 -11.49
CA ASN A 908 -35.64 4.29 -10.23
C ASN A 908 -36.17 2.84 -10.19
N LEU A 909 -35.71 2.07 -9.21
CA LEU A 909 -36.15 0.68 -9.04
C LEU A 909 -37.37 0.54 -8.10
N SER A 910 -37.63 1.51 -7.23
CA SER A 910 -38.81 1.50 -6.36
C SER A 910 -40.05 2.11 -7.04
N ASN A 911 -41.12 2.25 -6.25
CA ASN A 911 -42.33 2.99 -6.55
C ASN A 911 -42.38 4.35 -5.81
N VAL A 912 -41.22 4.92 -5.47
CA VAL A 912 -41.09 6.15 -4.67
C VAL A 912 -40.19 7.14 -5.40
N ASP A 913 -40.70 8.35 -5.65
CA ASP A 913 -39.93 9.45 -6.27
C ASP A 913 -38.71 9.83 -5.41
N MET A 914 -37.55 9.91 -6.06
CA MET A 914 -36.31 10.47 -5.53
C MET A 914 -36.16 11.91 -6.03
N ASP A 915 -35.66 12.83 -5.20
CA ASP A 915 -35.46 14.22 -5.61
C ASP A 915 -34.16 14.40 -6.45
N SER A 916 -33.83 15.63 -6.85
CA SER A 916 -32.70 15.99 -7.71
C SER A 916 -31.42 15.21 -7.39
N LEU A 917 -31.01 14.35 -8.32
CA LEU A 917 -29.98 13.35 -8.08
C LEU A 917 -28.58 13.93 -8.27
N SER A 918 -27.72 13.78 -7.27
CA SER A 918 -26.28 14.05 -7.42
C SER A 918 -25.57 12.84 -8.03
N VAL A 919 -24.61 13.08 -8.90
CA VAL A 919 -23.76 12.04 -9.51
C VAL A 919 -22.30 12.51 -9.49
N ALA A 920 -21.42 11.78 -8.82
CA ALA A 920 -20.00 12.06 -8.77
C ALA A 920 -19.23 11.28 -9.85
N PHE A 921 -18.19 11.92 -10.38
CA PHE A 921 -17.21 11.33 -11.28
C PHE A 921 -15.80 11.54 -10.71
N TYR A 922 -15.04 10.45 -10.60
CA TYR A 922 -13.66 10.47 -10.09
C TYR A 922 -12.79 9.42 -10.80
N ARG A 923 -11.47 9.55 -10.70
CA ARG A 923 -10.51 8.67 -11.35
C ARG A 923 -9.55 8.08 -10.33
N TYR A 924 -9.08 6.87 -10.59
CA TYR A 924 -7.83 6.36 -10.02
C TYR A 924 -6.80 6.16 -11.14
N GLY A 925 -5.56 6.59 -10.89
CA GLY A 925 -4.41 6.34 -11.74
C GLY A 925 -3.60 5.12 -11.29
N ALA A 926 -2.47 4.86 -11.96
CA ALA A 926 -1.60 3.71 -11.66
C ALA A 926 -1.08 3.65 -10.21
N ASN A 927 -0.99 4.80 -9.52
CA ASN A 927 -0.60 4.89 -8.11
C ASN A 927 -1.74 4.61 -7.11
N ARG A 928 -2.95 4.22 -7.58
CA ARG A 928 -4.17 4.04 -6.79
C ARG A 928 -4.59 5.26 -5.95
N SER A 929 -4.15 6.48 -6.29
CA SER A 929 -4.71 7.71 -5.71
C SER A 929 -6.02 8.07 -6.39
N ARG A 930 -7.04 8.43 -5.60
CA ARG A 930 -8.27 9.07 -6.09
C ARG A 930 -7.94 10.46 -6.65
N THR A 931 -8.71 10.91 -7.63
CA THR A 931 -8.77 12.29 -8.13
C THR A 931 -10.21 12.58 -8.51
N ASP A 932 -10.88 13.48 -7.80
CA ASP A 932 -12.24 13.90 -8.17
C ASP A 932 -12.21 14.74 -9.45
N ILE A 933 -13.18 14.51 -10.33
CA ILE A 933 -13.29 15.20 -11.64
C ILE A 933 -14.43 16.21 -11.59
N ALA A 934 -15.64 15.77 -11.25
CA ALA A 934 -16.84 16.60 -11.22
C ALA A 934 -17.95 15.94 -10.40
N THR A 935 -18.86 16.75 -9.87
CA THR A 935 -20.17 16.30 -9.40
C THR A 935 -21.24 17.03 -10.20
N VAL A 936 -22.17 16.29 -10.79
CA VAL A 936 -23.27 16.80 -11.62
C VAL A 936 -24.59 16.62 -10.85
N LYS A 937 -25.44 17.65 -10.84
CA LYS A 937 -26.80 17.58 -10.30
C LYS A 937 -27.79 17.39 -11.45
N LEU A 938 -28.65 16.38 -11.35
CA LEU A 938 -29.68 16.03 -12.33
C LEU A 938 -31.09 16.39 -11.79
N ASP A 939 -32.13 16.24 -12.62
CA ASP A 939 -33.54 16.41 -12.23
C ASP A 939 -33.97 15.33 -11.21
N SER A 940 -35.18 15.43 -10.64
CA SER A 940 -35.74 14.44 -9.72
C SER A 940 -36.00 13.09 -10.42
N LEU A 941 -35.48 12.00 -9.87
CA LEU A 941 -35.59 10.64 -10.42
C LEU A 941 -36.91 9.97 -9.98
N ARG A 942 -37.96 10.18 -10.79
CA ARG A 942 -39.34 9.74 -10.52
C ARG A 942 -39.57 8.24 -10.69
N GLU A 943 -40.66 7.74 -10.11
CA GLU A 943 -41.10 6.33 -10.18
C GLU A 943 -41.01 5.77 -11.61
N ASN A 944 -40.30 4.64 -11.76
CA ASN A 944 -40.09 3.92 -13.02
C ASN A 944 -39.52 4.77 -14.19
N GLN A 945 -38.97 5.96 -13.93
CA GLN A 945 -38.22 6.76 -14.90
C GLN A 945 -36.71 6.47 -14.81
N TYR A 946 -35.96 7.05 -15.74
CA TYR A 946 -34.50 7.03 -15.73
C TYR A 946 -33.93 8.40 -16.09
N LEU A 947 -32.73 8.69 -15.61
CA LEU A 947 -31.93 9.87 -15.95
C LEU A 947 -30.68 9.44 -16.72
N THR A 948 -30.03 10.39 -17.40
CA THR A 948 -28.71 10.17 -18.04
C THR A 948 -27.68 11.05 -17.37
N ALA A 949 -26.68 10.42 -16.76
CA ALA A 949 -25.46 11.07 -16.32
C ALA A 949 -24.43 11.06 -17.46
N SER A 950 -23.64 12.13 -17.59
CA SER A 950 -22.58 12.22 -18.58
C SER A 950 -21.44 13.12 -18.14
N ILE A 951 -20.21 12.75 -18.49
CA ILE A 951 -19.00 13.55 -18.23
C ILE A 951 -18.11 13.64 -19.48
N VAL A 952 -17.44 14.77 -19.60
CA VAL A 952 -16.36 15.04 -20.57
C VAL A 952 -15.15 15.51 -19.76
N VAL A 953 -13.97 14.96 -20.03
CA VAL A 953 -12.70 15.36 -19.40
C VAL A 953 -11.74 15.76 -20.50
N ASP A 954 -11.49 17.06 -20.63
CA ASP A 954 -10.96 17.68 -21.85
C ASP A 954 -9.63 17.10 -22.33
N SER A 955 -8.76 16.60 -21.44
CA SER A 955 -7.48 15.99 -21.83
C SER A 955 -6.99 14.90 -20.86
N THR A 956 -6.31 13.91 -21.42
CA THR A 956 -5.62 12.80 -20.74
C THR A 956 -4.10 13.00 -20.58
N PHE A 957 -3.59 14.21 -20.83
CA PHE A 957 -2.15 14.51 -20.66
C PHE A 957 -1.66 14.21 -19.23
N GLY A 958 -0.53 13.51 -19.10
CA GLY A 958 0.02 13.08 -17.82
C GLY A 958 -0.75 11.92 -17.16
N LEU A 959 -1.75 11.34 -17.83
CA LEU A 959 -2.53 10.20 -17.33
C LEU A 959 -2.07 8.85 -17.91
N ALA A 960 -0.90 8.79 -18.56
CA ALA A 960 -0.37 7.60 -19.21
C ALA A 960 -0.43 6.31 -18.36
N GLY A 961 -0.80 5.19 -19.01
CA GLY A 961 -0.93 3.86 -18.40
C GLY A 961 -2.37 3.47 -18.07
N ASN A 962 -2.52 2.54 -17.12
CA ASN A 962 -3.83 2.03 -16.71
C ASN A 962 -4.56 3.00 -15.79
N ASN A 963 -5.83 3.28 -16.11
CA ASN A 963 -6.71 4.17 -15.38
C ASN A 963 -8.09 3.51 -15.19
N SER A 964 -8.83 4.03 -14.23
CA SER A 964 -10.25 3.75 -14.05
C SER A 964 -11.01 5.05 -13.83
N LEU A 965 -12.02 5.33 -14.66
CA LEU A 965 -13.03 6.37 -14.43
C LEU A 965 -14.19 5.73 -13.67
N TRP A 966 -14.60 6.35 -12.58
CA TRP A 966 -15.68 5.92 -11.72
C TRP A 966 -16.86 6.87 -11.85
N ILE A 967 -18.06 6.31 -11.77
CA ILE A 967 -19.32 7.03 -11.64
C ILE A 967 -20.04 6.50 -10.39
N GLU A 968 -20.57 7.41 -9.58
CA GLU A 968 -21.27 7.14 -8.33
C GLU A 968 -22.56 7.99 -8.29
N ALA A 969 -23.72 7.33 -8.37
CA ALA A 969 -25.02 7.95 -8.19
C ALA A 969 -25.35 8.11 -6.70
N ASN A 970 -26.08 9.17 -6.34
CA ASN A 970 -26.43 9.50 -4.95
C ASN A 970 -25.24 9.43 -3.95
N PRO A 971 -24.06 9.99 -4.29
CA PRO A 971 -22.82 9.82 -3.53
C PRO A 971 -22.96 10.26 -2.07
N TYR A 972 -22.22 9.64 -1.15
CA TYR A 972 -22.23 9.96 0.28
C TYR A 972 -21.60 11.33 0.59
N ASN A 973 -22.32 12.39 0.28
CA ASN A 973 -21.96 13.79 0.52
C ASN A 973 -23.16 14.59 1.06
N ALA A 974 -23.05 15.93 1.10
CA ALA A 974 -24.10 16.81 1.64
C ALA A 974 -25.44 16.80 0.87
N ASP A 975 -25.47 16.23 -0.34
CA ASP A 975 -26.67 16.04 -1.17
C ASP A 975 -27.25 14.61 -1.13
N HIS A 976 -26.66 13.69 -0.34
CA HIS A 976 -27.09 12.29 -0.27
C HIS A 976 -28.54 12.15 0.23
N GLN A 977 -29.35 11.41 -0.51
CA GLN A 977 -30.72 11.04 -0.13
C GLN A 977 -30.75 9.61 0.43
N ALA A 978 -31.56 9.35 1.46
CA ALA A 978 -31.74 7.98 1.94
C ALA A 978 -32.40 7.10 0.86
N GLU A 979 -31.81 5.94 0.59
CA GLU A 979 -32.23 4.93 -0.40
C GLU A 979 -32.13 3.51 0.18
N GLN A 980 -32.69 2.50 -0.50
CA GLN A 980 -32.79 1.14 0.06
C GLN A 980 -31.47 0.35 -0.06
N TYR A 981 -30.71 0.54 -1.13
CA TYR A 981 -29.38 0.00 -1.37
C TYR A 981 -28.49 1.01 -2.13
N HIS A 982 -27.16 0.90 -1.97
CA HIS A 982 -26.19 1.77 -2.65
C HIS A 982 -25.15 0.98 -3.49
N PHE A 983 -25.09 -0.35 -3.37
CA PHE A 983 -24.08 -1.19 -4.03
C PHE A 983 -24.15 -1.17 -5.58
N ASN A 984 -25.32 -0.80 -6.09
CA ASN A 984 -25.76 -0.71 -7.48
C ASN A 984 -25.60 0.70 -8.08
N ASN A 985 -25.15 1.67 -7.28
CA ASN A 985 -24.96 3.07 -7.70
C ASN A 985 -23.56 3.39 -8.22
N ILE A 986 -22.63 2.43 -8.15
CA ILE A 986 -21.21 2.62 -8.47
C ILE A 986 -20.81 1.76 -9.66
N ALA A 987 -20.09 2.31 -10.63
CA ALA A 987 -19.48 1.54 -11.72
C ALA A 987 -18.06 2.00 -12.04
N GLU A 988 -17.18 1.02 -12.31
CA GLU A 988 -15.80 1.23 -12.72
C GLU A 988 -15.64 1.05 -14.25
N VAL A 989 -15.21 2.11 -14.93
CA VAL A 989 -14.87 2.10 -16.36
C VAL A 989 -13.35 2.11 -16.52
N LYS A 990 -12.77 0.93 -16.80
CA LYS A 990 -11.33 0.75 -17.00
C LYS A 990 -10.91 1.20 -18.40
N PHE A 991 -9.83 1.97 -18.49
CA PHE A 991 -9.25 2.40 -19.77
C PHE A 991 -7.73 2.53 -19.68
N ASN A 992 -7.05 2.35 -20.80
CA ASN A 992 -5.62 2.63 -20.93
C ASN A 992 -5.41 3.97 -21.65
N VAL A 993 -4.40 4.73 -21.23
CA VAL A 993 -3.88 5.90 -21.95
C VAL A 993 -2.51 5.55 -22.50
N GLU A 994 -2.40 5.46 -23.81
CA GLU A 994 -1.12 5.23 -24.49
C GLU A 994 -0.26 6.50 -24.38
N ARG A 995 0.85 6.41 -23.63
CA ARG A 995 1.84 7.49 -23.56
C ARG A 995 2.34 7.80 -24.96
N ASP A 996 2.39 9.07 -25.29
CA ASP A 996 3.09 9.57 -26.46
C ASP A 996 4.61 9.31 -26.33
N ARG A 997 5.22 8.83 -27.43
CA ARG A 997 6.60 8.33 -27.53
C ARG A 997 7.23 8.55 -28.90
N VAL A 998 6.56 9.24 -29.83
CA VAL A 998 7.06 9.39 -31.20
C VAL A 998 7.91 10.67 -31.26
N ASN A 999 9.05 10.61 -31.94
CA ASN A 999 9.92 11.77 -32.06
C ASN A 999 9.33 12.76 -33.09
N PRO A 1000 9.08 14.03 -32.73
CA PRO A 1000 8.59 15.04 -33.67
C PRO A 1000 9.64 15.36 -34.73
N ILE A 1001 9.23 15.64 -35.95
CA ILE A 1001 10.12 15.91 -37.09
C ILE A 1001 10.49 17.39 -37.10
N LEU A 1002 11.77 17.69 -36.93
CA LEU A 1002 12.37 19.02 -37.06
C LEU A 1002 12.82 19.28 -38.51
N ASP A 1003 12.37 20.41 -39.09
CA ASP A 1003 12.71 20.89 -40.43
C ASP A 1003 13.29 22.31 -40.33
N VAL A 1004 14.50 22.54 -40.87
CA VAL A 1004 15.18 23.84 -40.83
C VAL A 1004 15.59 24.25 -42.23
N THR A 1005 15.13 25.41 -42.69
CA THR A 1005 15.41 25.95 -44.04
C THR A 1005 15.90 27.39 -43.97
N PHE A 1006 16.77 27.74 -44.92
CA PHE A 1006 17.33 29.07 -45.14
C PHE A 1006 16.86 29.57 -46.50
N ASP A 1007 16.19 30.73 -46.55
CA ASP A 1007 15.60 31.30 -47.78
C ASP A 1007 14.68 30.32 -48.55
N GLY A 1008 14.13 29.32 -47.85
CA GLY A 1008 13.26 28.28 -48.38
C GLY A 1008 13.95 27.00 -48.85
N VAL A 1009 15.26 26.85 -48.68
CA VAL A 1009 16.04 25.65 -49.04
C VAL A 1009 16.80 25.04 -47.86
N HIS A 1010 17.12 23.75 -47.94
CA HIS A 1010 18.10 23.10 -47.06
C HIS A 1010 19.52 23.38 -47.57
N ILE A 1011 20.46 23.57 -46.64
CA ILE A 1011 21.88 23.87 -46.93
C ILE A 1011 22.80 22.77 -46.39
N LEU A 1012 24.06 22.73 -46.84
CA LEU A 1012 25.09 21.83 -46.36
C LEU A 1012 26.16 22.57 -45.55
N ASP A 1013 26.95 21.84 -44.76
CA ASP A 1013 28.06 22.43 -43.98
C ASP A 1013 29.05 23.18 -44.88
N GLY A 1014 29.22 24.47 -44.60
CA GLY A 1014 30.08 25.37 -45.34
C GLY A 1014 29.43 26.02 -46.57
N ASP A 1015 28.13 25.84 -46.81
CA ASP A 1015 27.43 26.63 -47.84
C ASP A 1015 27.41 28.13 -47.49
N ILE A 1016 27.41 28.95 -48.53
CA ILE A 1016 27.33 30.41 -48.41
C ILE A 1016 25.86 30.84 -48.30
N VAL A 1017 25.55 31.61 -47.27
CA VAL A 1017 24.19 32.07 -46.94
C VAL A 1017 24.10 33.60 -47.04
N SER A 1018 22.90 34.12 -47.29
CA SER A 1018 22.61 35.56 -47.26
C SER A 1018 23.05 36.21 -45.93
N GLY A 1019 23.60 37.42 -45.99
CA GLY A 1019 23.80 38.25 -44.78
C GLY A 1019 22.48 38.69 -44.12
N LYS A 1020 21.34 38.48 -44.78
CA LYS A 1020 19.97 38.72 -44.29
C LYS A 1020 19.04 37.59 -44.75
N PRO A 1021 19.16 36.36 -44.21
CA PRO A 1021 18.36 35.22 -44.64
C PRO A 1021 16.99 35.22 -43.95
N ASN A 1022 16.03 34.48 -44.50
CA ASN A 1022 14.87 33.98 -43.77
C ASN A 1022 15.15 32.56 -43.30
N ILE A 1023 15.39 32.40 -42.00
CA ILE A 1023 15.55 31.08 -41.37
C ILE A 1023 14.17 30.67 -40.84
N ILE A 1024 13.67 29.54 -41.33
CA ILE A 1024 12.42 28.94 -40.89
C ILE A 1024 12.76 27.63 -40.18
N VAL A 1025 12.40 27.54 -38.90
CA VAL A 1025 12.38 26.28 -38.16
C VAL A 1025 10.93 25.81 -38.08
N ARG A 1026 10.65 24.55 -38.40
CA ARG A 1026 9.36 23.90 -38.19
C ARG A 1026 9.55 22.67 -37.34
N LEU A 1027 8.55 22.40 -36.50
CA LEU A 1027 8.39 21.13 -35.83
C LEU A 1027 7.05 20.54 -36.24
N HIS A 1028 7.01 19.25 -36.58
CA HIS A 1028 5.78 18.53 -36.88
C HIS A 1028 5.70 17.27 -36.02
N ASP A 1029 4.60 17.15 -35.31
CA ASP A 1029 4.25 16.10 -34.37
C ASP A 1029 2.99 15.39 -34.94
N GLU A 1030 2.89 14.06 -34.84
CA GLU A 1030 1.73 13.32 -35.32
C GLU A 1030 0.60 13.20 -34.29
N ASN A 1031 0.88 13.52 -33.01
CA ASN A 1031 -0.11 13.62 -31.94
C ASN A 1031 -1.14 14.69 -32.29
N ARG A 1032 -2.42 14.29 -32.31
CA ARG A 1032 -3.54 15.15 -32.75
C ARG A 1032 -4.20 15.93 -31.61
N PHE A 1033 -3.72 15.74 -30.38
CA PHE A 1033 -4.34 16.23 -29.16
C PHE A 1033 -3.41 17.15 -28.35
N LEU A 1034 -2.09 16.99 -28.47
CA LEU A 1034 -1.09 17.78 -27.73
C LEU A 1034 -0.45 18.88 -28.58
N ALA A 1035 -1.13 20.01 -28.72
CA ALA A 1035 -0.66 21.13 -29.54
C ALA A 1035 0.76 21.61 -29.17
N LEU A 1036 1.65 21.66 -30.18
CA LEU A 1036 2.94 22.35 -30.12
C LEU A 1036 2.73 23.87 -29.99
N ASN A 1037 2.56 24.35 -28.76
CA ASN A 1037 2.19 25.73 -28.44
C ASN A 1037 3.07 26.41 -27.38
N ASP A 1038 4.17 25.77 -27.00
CA ASP A 1038 5.11 26.25 -25.99
C ASP A 1038 6.49 26.53 -26.60
N THR A 1039 7.03 27.72 -26.33
CA THR A 1039 8.37 28.13 -26.80
C THR A 1039 9.50 27.56 -25.93
N SER A 1040 9.22 27.08 -24.71
CA SER A 1040 10.21 26.43 -23.85
C SER A 1040 10.75 25.13 -24.46
N LYS A 1041 9.99 24.52 -25.36
CA LYS A 1041 10.32 23.30 -26.11
C LYS A 1041 11.32 23.51 -27.25
N PHE A 1042 11.73 24.74 -27.51
CA PHE A 1042 12.67 25.09 -28.57
C PHE A 1042 13.89 25.82 -28.01
N LYS A 1043 15.09 25.33 -28.28
CA LYS A 1043 16.35 26.03 -27.97
C LYS A 1043 17.11 26.27 -29.26
N VAL A 1044 17.18 27.53 -29.69
CA VAL A 1044 17.91 27.95 -30.90
C VAL A 1044 19.21 28.62 -30.47
N TYR A 1045 20.34 28.06 -30.87
CA TYR A 1045 21.67 28.54 -30.53
C TYR A 1045 22.42 29.00 -31.77
N LEU A 1046 23.23 30.06 -31.64
CA LEU A 1046 24.12 30.53 -32.71
C LEU A 1046 25.54 30.73 -32.18
N ARG A 1047 26.55 30.20 -32.87
CA ARG A 1047 27.96 30.60 -32.70
C ARG A 1047 28.34 31.56 -33.81
N ALA A 1048 28.72 32.78 -33.45
CA ALA A 1048 29.23 33.78 -34.38
C ALA A 1048 30.72 33.56 -34.71
N PRO A 1049 31.25 34.12 -35.83
CA PRO A 1049 32.65 34.02 -36.19
C PRO A 1049 33.58 34.45 -35.04
N GLY A 1050 34.47 33.55 -34.61
CA GLY A 1050 35.42 33.81 -33.51
C GLY A 1050 34.86 33.70 -32.09
N ALA A 1051 33.57 33.39 -31.91
CA ALA A 1051 33.00 33.10 -30.59
C ALA A 1051 33.45 31.71 -30.08
N VAL A 1052 33.73 31.60 -28.78
CA VAL A 1052 34.21 30.36 -28.13
C VAL A 1052 33.10 29.43 -27.63
N SER A 1053 31.84 29.87 -27.71
CA SER A 1053 30.67 29.14 -27.18
C SER A 1053 29.41 29.48 -27.97
N ASN A 1054 28.46 28.55 -28.05
CA ASN A 1054 27.18 28.73 -28.73
C ASN A 1054 26.25 29.60 -27.87
N GLN A 1055 25.67 30.66 -28.44
CA GLN A 1055 24.80 31.62 -27.75
C GLN A 1055 23.32 31.23 -27.91
N LEU A 1056 22.61 30.97 -26.80
CA LEU A 1056 21.16 30.77 -26.83
C LEU A 1056 20.45 32.07 -27.26
N LEU A 1057 19.53 31.95 -28.21
CA LEU A 1057 18.74 33.05 -28.76
C LEU A 1057 17.39 33.15 -28.04
N SER A 1058 16.92 34.38 -27.83
CA SER A 1058 15.64 34.65 -27.17
C SER A 1058 14.53 34.90 -28.18
N PHE A 1059 13.33 34.40 -27.88
CA PHE A 1059 12.10 34.74 -28.60
C PHE A 1059 11.63 36.19 -28.35
N THR A 1060 12.10 36.85 -27.28
CA THR A 1060 11.66 38.19 -26.89
C THR A 1060 12.70 39.28 -27.12
N LEU A 1061 13.99 38.93 -27.30
CA LEU A 1061 15.07 39.90 -27.49
C LEU A 1061 15.67 39.83 -28.91
N PRO A 1062 15.83 40.98 -29.61
CA PRO A 1062 16.45 41.03 -30.92
C PRO A 1062 17.99 40.90 -30.83
N ASN A 1063 18.50 39.67 -30.87
CA ASN A 1063 19.96 39.42 -30.80
C ASN A 1063 20.70 39.74 -32.12
N TYR A 1064 20.07 39.49 -33.27
CA TYR A 1064 20.67 39.68 -34.61
C TYR A 1064 19.62 40.27 -35.57
N GLY A 1065 19.14 41.50 -35.33
CA GLY A 1065 18.10 42.11 -36.16
C GLY A 1065 16.71 42.02 -35.54
N GLN A 1066 15.81 41.17 -36.05
CA GLN A 1066 14.48 40.96 -35.45
C GLN A 1066 14.45 39.78 -34.48
N ALA A 1067 13.58 39.85 -33.47
CA ALA A 1067 13.32 38.73 -32.55
C ALA A 1067 12.58 37.58 -33.26
N MET A 1068 12.77 36.35 -32.79
CA MET A 1068 12.17 35.16 -33.40
C MET A 1068 10.65 35.13 -33.20
N ARG A 1069 9.88 35.01 -34.30
CA ARG A 1069 8.42 34.93 -34.25
C ARG A 1069 7.95 33.49 -34.22
N PHE A 1070 7.48 33.03 -33.06
CA PHE A 1070 6.78 31.76 -32.93
C PHE A 1070 5.34 31.83 -33.46
N THR A 1071 4.91 30.77 -34.15
CA THR A 1071 3.53 30.49 -34.56
C THR A 1071 3.18 29.10 -34.03
N PRO A 1072 2.26 28.99 -33.06
CA PRO A 1072 1.87 27.70 -32.47
C PRO A 1072 1.06 26.85 -33.45
N ALA A 1073 1.05 25.54 -33.21
CA ALA A 1073 0.25 24.59 -33.97
C ALA A 1073 -1.26 24.77 -33.75
N VAL A 1074 -2.05 24.34 -34.76
CA VAL A 1074 -3.52 24.35 -34.73
C VAL A 1074 -4.03 22.94 -35.01
N LEU A 1075 -4.48 22.26 -33.96
CA LEU A 1075 -4.95 20.88 -34.02
C LEU A 1075 -6.16 20.72 -34.98
N PRO A 1076 -6.30 19.57 -35.66
CA PRO A 1076 -5.48 18.36 -35.55
C PRO A 1076 -4.17 18.39 -36.39
N LEU A 1077 -3.85 19.51 -37.05
CA LEU A 1077 -2.61 19.65 -37.82
C LEU A 1077 -1.48 20.17 -36.90
N ASN A 1078 -0.87 19.25 -36.17
CA ASN A 1078 0.12 19.58 -35.16
C ASN A 1078 1.50 19.91 -35.77
N SER A 1079 1.64 21.14 -36.28
CA SER A 1079 2.93 21.69 -36.69
C SER A 1079 3.08 23.16 -36.29
N ALA A 1080 4.18 23.45 -35.61
CA ALA A 1080 4.56 24.79 -35.17
C ALA A 1080 5.72 25.32 -36.00
N ARG A 1081 5.84 26.66 -36.08
CA ARG A 1081 6.84 27.35 -36.90
C ARG A 1081 7.49 28.50 -36.13
N ILE A 1082 8.80 28.63 -36.25
CA ILE A 1082 9.56 29.82 -35.89
C ILE A 1082 9.99 30.50 -37.18
N ASP A 1083 9.62 31.76 -37.34
CA ASP A 1083 10.13 32.65 -38.37
C ASP A 1083 11.23 33.55 -37.78
N TRP A 1084 12.41 33.48 -38.36
CA TRP A 1084 13.53 34.35 -37.99
C TRP A 1084 14.11 35.01 -39.24
N ASN A 1085 14.38 36.31 -39.13
CA ASN A 1085 14.98 37.12 -40.19
C ASN A 1085 16.21 37.84 -39.63
N PRO A 1086 17.32 37.11 -39.42
CA PRO A 1086 18.51 37.71 -38.85
C PRO A 1086 19.22 38.69 -39.81
N VAL A 1087 20.08 39.51 -39.21
CA VAL A 1087 21.09 40.33 -39.91
C VAL A 1087 22.45 39.94 -39.37
N PHE A 1088 23.31 39.38 -40.21
CA PHE A 1088 24.62 38.85 -39.84
C PHE A 1088 25.72 39.82 -40.32
N GLU A 1089 26.00 40.87 -39.55
CA GLU A 1089 26.89 41.98 -39.96
C GLU A 1089 28.39 41.62 -40.02
N THR A 1090 28.80 40.43 -39.56
CA THR A 1090 30.21 39.98 -39.52
C THR A 1090 30.43 38.89 -40.57
N ASP A 1091 31.44 39.06 -41.43
CA ASP A 1091 31.82 38.02 -42.41
C ASP A 1091 32.56 36.86 -41.70
N GLY A 1092 32.23 35.62 -42.08
CA GLY A 1092 32.87 34.41 -41.55
C GLY A 1092 31.92 33.23 -41.38
N ILE A 1093 32.40 32.17 -40.73
CA ILE A 1093 31.62 30.95 -40.46
C ILE A 1093 30.79 31.11 -39.19
N TYR A 1094 29.48 30.93 -39.33
CA TYR A 1094 28.52 30.78 -38.25
C TYR A 1094 28.17 29.29 -38.06
N GLU A 1095 27.76 28.89 -36.86
CA GLU A 1095 27.09 27.61 -36.60
C GLU A 1095 25.70 27.89 -36.02
N LEU A 1096 24.65 27.35 -36.64
CA LEU A 1096 23.30 27.30 -36.08
C LEU A 1096 23.08 25.91 -35.48
N GLU A 1097 22.59 25.87 -34.25
CA GLU A 1097 22.18 24.66 -33.55
C GLU A 1097 20.72 24.80 -33.08
N VAL A 1098 19.91 23.77 -33.28
CA VAL A 1098 18.50 23.75 -32.89
C VAL A 1098 18.19 22.46 -32.13
N GLU A 1099 17.69 22.64 -30.91
CA GLU A 1099 17.05 21.60 -30.11
C GLU A 1099 15.54 21.86 -30.13
N ALA A 1100 14.74 20.80 -30.28
CA ALA A 1100 13.29 20.90 -30.25
C ALA A 1100 12.67 19.60 -29.75
N ALA A 1101 11.73 19.70 -28.82
CA ALA A 1101 10.93 18.59 -28.30
C ALA A 1101 9.43 18.86 -28.49
N ASP A 1102 8.60 17.82 -28.31
CA ASP A 1102 7.15 17.96 -28.28
C ASP A 1102 6.60 18.35 -26.89
N ARG A 1103 5.28 18.24 -26.74
CA ARG A 1103 4.56 18.39 -25.46
C ARG A 1103 4.91 17.32 -24.43
N SER A 1104 5.22 16.12 -24.91
CA SER A 1104 5.44 14.86 -24.18
C SER A 1104 6.90 14.66 -23.75
N ASN A 1105 7.79 15.55 -24.21
CA ASN A 1105 9.25 15.56 -24.09
C ASN A 1105 9.95 14.45 -24.89
N ASN A 1106 9.40 14.05 -26.03
CA ASN A 1106 10.17 13.34 -27.04
C ASN A 1106 11.00 14.38 -27.82
N GLU A 1107 12.33 14.25 -27.77
CA GLU A 1107 13.24 15.09 -28.55
C GLU A 1107 13.12 14.77 -30.05
N SER A 1108 13.30 15.78 -30.91
CA SER A 1108 13.17 15.64 -32.38
C SER A 1108 14.28 14.82 -33.06
N GLY A 1109 15.26 14.34 -32.29
CA GLY A 1109 16.28 13.41 -32.75
C GLY A 1109 17.25 13.00 -31.64
N ARG A 1110 18.07 11.99 -31.91
CA ARG A 1110 19.16 11.58 -31.00
C ARG A 1110 20.30 12.62 -30.93
N TYR A 1111 20.39 13.49 -31.92
CA TYR A 1111 21.39 14.54 -32.04
C TYR A 1111 20.70 15.85 -32.42
N ASN A 1112 21.10 16.93 -31.77
CA ASN A 1112 20.67 18.29 -32.09
C ASN A 1112 20.91 18.58 -33.58
N TYR A 1113 20.00 19.30 -34.23
CA TYR A 1113 20.26 19.80 -35.58
C TYR A 1113 21.41 20.81 -35.50
N LYS A 1114 22.50 20.59 -36.24
CA LYS A 1114 23.63 21.51 -36.35
C LYS A 1114 23.98 21.75 -37.80
N ILE A 1115 24.29 22.99 -38.15
CA ILE A 1115 24.72 23.37 -39.50
C ILE A 1115 25.68 24.57 -39.44
N SER A 1116 26.82 24.44 -40.12
CA SER A 1116 27.78 25.53 -40.30
C SER A 1116 27.59 26.22 -41.64
N PHE A 1117 27.63 27.55 -41.70
CA PHE A 1117 27.47 28.31 -42.95
C PHE A 1117 28.38 29.54 -42.99
N GLU A 1118 28.84 29.92 -44.18
CA GLU A 1118 29.68 31.11 -44.38
C GLU A 1118 28.80 32.32 -44.77
N VAL A 1119 28.85 33.38 -43.97
CA VAL A 1119 28.26 34.68 -44.30
C VAL A 1119 29.32 35.57 -44.90
N ILE A 1120 28.98 36.20 -46.03
CA ILE A 1120 29.85 37.14 -46.73
C ILE A 1120 29.00 38.31 -47.23
N ASN A 1121 28.97 39.41 -46.49
CA ASN A 1121 28.10 40.57 -46.76
C ASN A 1121 28.52 41.36 -48.01
N ARG A 1122 29.77 41.22 -48.43
CA ARG A 1122 30.29 41.86 -49.65
C ARG A 1122 29.66 41.20 -50.88
N SER A 1123 28.81 41.92 -51.61
CA SER A 1123 28.13 41.40 -52.80
C SER A 1123 29.11 41.10 -53.94
N THR A 1124 29.35 39.82 -54.23
CA THR A 1124 30.26 39.36 -55.28
C THR A 1124 29.68 38.19 -56.08
N ILE A 1125 30.17 37.99 -57.30
CA ILE A 1125 29.85 36.83 -58.15
C ILE A 1125 31.13 36.13 -58.63
N THR A 1126 31.15 34.80 -58.69
CA THR A 1126 32.23 34.05 -59.34
C THR A 1126 32.21 34.24 -60.87
N GLU A 1127 33.16 33.66 -61.61
CA GLU A 1127 32.85 33.37 -63.01
C GLU A 1127 31.63 32.45 -63.09
N VAL A 1128 30.81 32.68 -64.11
CA VAL A 1128 29.66 31.82 -64.42
C VAL A 1128 30.13 30.72 -65.35
N LEU A 1129 30.36 29.53 -64.80
CA LEU A 1129 30.74 28.34 -65.56
C LEU A 1129 29.54 27.79 -66.33
N ASN A 1130 29.78 27.11 -67.45
CA ASN A 1130 28.78 26.25 -68.08
C ASN A 1130 29.17 24.78 -67.89
N TYR A 1131 28.19 23.92 -67.58
CA TYR A 1131 28.39 22.49 -67.35
C TYR A 1131 27.20 21.67 -67.90
N PRO A 1132 27.45 20.53 -68.57
CA PRO A 1132 28.76 20.04 -69.04
C PRO A 1132 29.42 20.95 -70.09
N ASN A 1133 30.73 20.81 -70.28
CA ASN A 1133 31.49 21.52 -71.31
C ASN A 1133 32.74 20.72 -71.71
N PRO A 1134 32.85 20.20 -72.96
CA PRO A 1134 31.87 20.24 -74.05
C PRO A 1134 30.49 19.66 -73.69
N PHE A 1135 29.47 20.01 -74.47
CA PHE A 1135 28.12 19.44 -74.35
C PHE A 1135 27.55 19.04 -75.71
N SER A 1136 26.68 18.03 -75.72
CA SER A 1136 26.03 17.48 -76.92
C SER A 1136 24.53 17.73 -76.96
N THR A 1137 23.86 17.59 -75.81
CA THR A 1137 22.42 17.77 -75.64
C THR A 1137 22.07 19.16 -75.10
N SER A 1138 22.54 19.50 -73.90
CA SER A 1138 22.41 20.84 -73.31
C SER A 1138 23.47 21.13 -72.24
N THR A 1139 23.60 22.41 -71.87
CA THR A 1139 24.42 22.89 -70.75
C THR A 1139 23.62 23.81 -69.85
N ARG A 1140 23.75 23.64 -68.52
CA ARG A 1140 23.32 24.63 -67.52
C ARG A 1140 24.49 25.56 -67.18
N PHE A 1141 24.22 26.62 -66.43
CA PHE A 1141 25.25 27.52 -65.90
C PHE A 1141 25.33 27.40 -64.38
N VAL A 1142 26.54 27.54 -63.83
CA VAL A 1142 26.87 27.31 -62.42
C VAL A 1142 27.71 28.48 -61.92
N PHE A 1143 27.29 29.08 -60.81
CA PHE A 1143 27.96 30.26 -60.24
C PHE A 1143 27.64 30.39 -58.74
N THR A 1144 28.44 31.15 -58.01
CA THR A 1144 28.18 31.47 -56.60
C THR A 1144 28.02 32.98 -56.43
N LEU A 1145 26.99 33.37 -55.68
CA LEU A 1145 26.72 34.73 -55.25
C LEU A 1145 27.02 34.89 -53.76
N THR A 1146 27.50 36.07 -53.36
CA THR A 1146 27.61 36.51 -51.96
C THR A 1146 26.84 37.83 -51.78
N GLY A 1147 26.65 38.27 -50.54
CA GLY A 1147 25.95 39.51 -50.18
C GLY A 1147 24.63 39.27 -49.43
N SER A 1148 23.77 40.28 -49.39
CA SER A 1148 22.40 40.19 -48.84
C SER A 1148 21.29 40.46 -49.86
N GLU A 1149 21.63 40.68 -51.14
CA GLU A 1149 20.70 41.04 -52.21
C GLU A 1149 21.13 40.34 -53.51
N ILE A 1150 20.20 39.64 -54.17
CA ILE A 1150 20.45 39.03 -55.48
C ILE A 1150 20.55 40.10 -56.58
N PRO A 1151 21.29 39.87 -57.68
CA PRO A 1151 21.46 40.86 -58.74
C PRO A 1151 20.12 41.41 -59.25
N THR A 1152 20.00 42.73 -59.36
CA THR A 1152 18.79 43.37 -59.91
C THR A 1152 18.56 42.91 -61.34
N ASN A 1153 19.62 42.96 -62.17
CA ASN A 1153 19.65 42.41 -63.52
C ASN A 1153 20.76 41.37 -63.64
N MET A 1154 20.49 40.29 -64.38
CA MET A 1154 21.47 39.31 -64.81
C MET A 1154 21.06 38.79 -66.19
N LYS A 1155 21.98 38.72 -67.14
CA LYS A 1155 21.75 37.95 -68.38
C LYS A 1155 23.03 37.34 -68.93
N ILE A 1156 22.87 36.19 -69.57
CA ILE A 1156 23.95 35.46 -70.25
C ILE A 1156 23.79 35.68 -71.76
N GLN A 1157 24.79 36.31 -72.38
CA GLN A 1157 24.84 36.51 -73.83
C GLN A 1157 25.74 35.45 -74.47
N ILE A 1158 25.18 34.60 -75.31
CA ILE A 1158 25.90 33.56 -76.06
C ILE A 1158 26.07 34.03 -77.50
N MET A 1159 27.27 33.86 -78.07
CA MET A 1159 27.62 34.33 -79.40
C MET A 1159 28.64 33.43 -80.12
N THR A 1160 28.62 33.55 -81.45
CA THR A 1160 29.64 32.97 -82.34
C THR A 1160 31.01 33.64 -82.16
N ILE A 1161 32.08 33.00 -82.66
CA ILE A 1161 33.45 33.53 -82.62
C ILE A 1161 33.57 34.90 -83.35
N SER A 1162 32.70 35.19 -84.32
CA SER A 1162 32.63 36.48 -85.03
C SER A 1162 31.80 37.55 -84.31
N GLY A 1163 31.26 37.26 -83.12
CA GLY A 1163 30.51 38.21 -82.30
C GLY A 1163 29.02 38.33 -82.61
N LYS A 1164 28.46 37.56 -83.56
CA LYS A 1164 27.00 37.48 -83.74
C LYS A 1164 26.40 36.76 -82.51
N ILE A 1165 25.58 37.48 -81.73
CA ILE A 1165 24.74 36.92 -80.67
C ILE A 1165 23.82 35.86 -81.28
N VAL A 1166 23.70 34.72 -80.59
CA VAL A 1166 22.81 33.62 -80.96
C VAL A 1166 21.73 33.37 -79.91
N ARG A 1167 21.98 33.61 -78.62
CA ARG A 1167 20.98 33.51 -77.56
C ARG A 1167 21.26 34.55 -76.47
N GLU A 1168 20.22 35.22 -76.00
CA GLU A 1168 20.21 35.84 -74.67
C GLU A 1168 19.45 34.94 -73.70
N ILE A 1169 19.91 34.83 -72.45
CA ILE A 1169 19.19 34.17 -71.36
C ILE A 1169 19.02 35.21 -70.26
N MET A 1170 17.80 35.69 -70.07
CA MET A 1170 17.45 36.75 -69.10
C MET A 1170 17.29 36.18 -67.68
N LYS A 1171 17.32 37.05 -66.67
CA LYS A 1171 17.24 36.67 -65.25
C LYS A 1171 16.05 35.77 -64.95
N GLU A 1172 14.91 36.08 -65.58
CA GLU A 1172 13.62 35.41 -65.43
C GLU A 1172 13.63 33.98 -66.00
N GLU A 1173 14.58 33.67 -66.89
CA GLU A 1173 14.80 32.32 -67.43
C GLU A 1173 15.80 31.50 -66.59
N LEU A 1174 16.74 32.17 -65.89
CA LEU A 1174 17.84 31.49 -65.19
C LEU A 1174 17.37 30.57 -64.05
N GLY A 1175 16.15 30.76 -63.53
CA GLY A 1175 15.60 30.00 -62.40
C GLY A 1175 15.53 30.83 -61.11
N ASN A 1176 15.30 30.17 -59.98
CA ASN A 1176 15.26 30.84 -58.68
C ASN A 1176 16.67 31.21 -58.19
N ILE A 1177 17.18 32.38 -58.59
CA ILE A 1177 18.52 32.85 -58.17
C ILE A 1177 18.49 33.25 -56.68
N HIS A 1178 19.44 32.72 -55.90
CA HIS A 1178 19.60 32.99 -54.47
C HIS A 1178 21.06 33.37 -54.11
N ILE A 1179 21.31 33.81 -52.87
CA ILE A 1179 22.69 33.92 -52.36
C ILE A 1179 23.23 32.52 -52.09
N GLY A 1180 24.51 32.28 -52.33
CA GLY A 1180 25.12 30.96 -52.30
C GLY A 1180 25.32 30.36 -53.69
N ARG A 1181 25.40 29.03 -53.77
CA ARG A 1181 25.71 28.29 -55.00
C ARG A 1181 24.46 28.07 -55.85
N ASN A 1182 24.46 28.62 -57.06
CA ASN A 1182 23.37 28.55 -58.02
C ASN A 1182 23.69 27.57 -59.17
N ILE A 1183 22.68 26.87 -59.67
CA ILE A 1183 22.69 26.14 -60.94
C ILE A 1183 21.44 26.53 -61.71
N THR A 1184 21.56 26.99 -62.96
CA THR A 1184 20.39 27.50 -63.70
C THR A 1184 19.37 26.40 -64.01
N ASP A 1185 18.09 26.74 -63.96
CA ASP A 1185 17.00 25.86 -64.40
C ASP A 1185 16.97 25.73 -65.93
N TYR A 1186 17.16 26.84 -66.62
CA TYR A 1186 17.38 26.86 -68.06
C TYR A 1186 18.66 26.10 -68.42
N ALA A 1187 18.52 25.10 -69.28
CA ALA A 1187 19.60 24.36 -69.91
C ALA A 1187 19.60 24.67 -71.41
N TRP A 1188 20.64 25.35 -71.89
CA TRP A 1188 20.75 25.75 -73.29
C TRP A 1188 21.08 24.53 -74.17
N ASP A 1189 20.27 24.28 -75.20
CA ASP A 1189 20.32 23.06 -76.03
C ASP A 1189 21.09 23.23 -77.37
N GLY A 1190 21.82 24.34 -77.52
CA GLY A 1190 22.55 24.66 -78.74
C GLY A 1190 21.65 25.12 -79.89
N LYS A 1191 20.51 25.74 -79.59
CA LYS A 1191 19.72 26.54 -80.55
C LYS A 1191 19.98 28.04 -80.41
N ASP A 1192 19.58 28.80 -81.43
CA ASP A 1192 19.54 30.26 -81.38
C ASP A 1192 18.19 30.79 -80.83
N GLU A 1193 18.07 32.12 -80.77
CA GLU A 1193 16.92 32.88 -80.25
C GLU A 1193 15.58 32.53 -80.92
N PHE A 1194 15.62 32.01 -82.15
CA PHE A 1194 14.44 31.62 -82.93
C PHE A 1194 14.18 30.11 -82.92
N GLY A 1195 15.05 29.33 -82.25
CA GLY A 1195 14.97 27.88 -82.16
C GLY A 1195 15.72 27.14 -83.28
N ASP A 1196 16.45 27.84 -84.15
CA ASP A 1196 17.25 27.20 -85.20
C ASP A 1196 18.49 26.52 -84.62
N GLN A 1197 18.88 25.39 -85.21
CA GLN A 1197 20.00 24.58 -84.71
C GLN A 1197 21.35 25.22 -85.04
N LEU A 1198 22.23 25.34 -84.04
CA LEU A 1198 23.58 25.82 -84.23
C LEU A 1198 24.53 24.68 -84.63
N ALA A 1199 25.59 25.03 -85.35
CA ALA A 1199 26.60 24.09 -85.83
C ALA A 1199 27.61 23.71 -84.72
N ASN A 1200 28.23 22.54 -84.84
CA ASN A 1200 29.31 22.12 -83.93
C ASN A 1200 30.47 23.12 -83.95
N GLY A 1201 30.99 23.43 -82.76
CA GLY A 1201 32.13 24.33 -82.61
C GLY A 1201 32.19 25.11 -81.31
N LEU A 1202 33.11 26.07 -81.28
CA LEU A 1202 33.36 26.95 -80.15
C LEU A 1202 32.42 28.16 -80.19
N TYR A 1203 31.64 28.33 -79.12
CA TYR A 1203 30.87 29.52 -78.83
C TYR A 1203 31.52 30.28 -77.67
N LEU A 1204 31.34 31.60 -77.67
CA LEU A 1204 31.76 32.48 -76.59
C LEU A 1204 30.52 32.95 -75.85
N TYR A 1205 30.62 33.13 -74.54
CA TYR A 1205 29.57 33.78 -73.78
C TYR A 1205 30.15 34.80 -72.80
N ARG A 1206 29.34 35.78 -72.43
CA ARG A 1206 29.62 36.71 -71.34
C ARG A 1206 28.39 36.86 -70.47
N VAL A 1207 28.60 37.18 -69.20
CA VAL A 1207 27.52 37.53 -68.28
C VAL A 1207 27.53 39.03 -68.05
N ILE A 1208 26.34 39.63 -68.12
CA ILE A 1208 26.09 41.02 -67.78
C ILE A 1208 25.24 41.00 -66.52
N THR A 1209 25.74 41.55 -65.43
CA THR A 1209 25.03 41.60 -64.15
C THR A 1209 25.26 42.92 -63.43
N ASN A 1210 24.23 43.42 -62.76
CA ASN A 1210 24.31 44.62 -61.93
C ASN A 1210 23.42 44.47 -60.68
N LEU A 1211 23.80 45.18 -59.63
CA LEU A 1211 23.02 45.36 -58.42
C LEU A 1211 22.74 46.86 -58.26
N ASN A 1212 21.47 47.23 -58.26
CA ASN A 1212 20.96 48.59 -58.09
C ASN A 1212 21.58 49.63 -59.07
N GLY A 1213 22.06 49.16 -60.23
CA GLY A 1213 22.70 49.96 -61.28
C GLY A 1213 24.23 49.84 -61.35
N GLU A 1214 24.88 49.37 -60.28
CA GLU A 1214 26.34 49.21 -60.21
C GLU A 1214 26.80 47.80 -60.62
N THR A 1215 28.04 47.69 -61.10
CA THR A 1215 28.61 46.41 -61.54
C THR A 1215 29.03 45.59 -60.32
N ILE A 1216 28.53 44.36 -60.21
CA ILE A 1216 28.86 43.46 -59.08
C ILE A 1216 30.34 43.07 -59.16
N GLU A 1217 31.03 43.12 -58.01
CA GLU A 1217 32.45 42.78 -57.95
C GLU A 1217 32.67 41.28 -58.18
N LYS A 1218 33.74 40.94 -58.90
CA LYS A 1218 34.04 39.55 -59.24
C LYS A 1218 34.88 38.88 -58.14
N ARG A 1219 34.37 37.79 -57.56
CA ARG A 1219 35.11 36.90 -56.66
C ARG A 1219 36.13 36.09 -57.45
N ALA A 1220 37.40 36.13 -57.02
CA ALA A 1220 38.45 35.34 -57.64
C ALA A 1220 38.29 33.85 -57.31
N THR A 1221 38.52 32.98 -58.30
CA THR A 1221 38.40 31.53 -58.15
C THR A 1221 39.39 30.77 -59.01
N ASP A 1222 39.64 29.51 -58.68
CA ASP A 1222 40.44 28.59 -59.50
C ASP A 1222 39.87 28.37 -60.92
N ALA A 1223 38.61 28.72 -61.17
CA ALA A 1223 37.97 28.69 -62.48
C ALA A 1223 38.38 29.86 -63.40
N ASP A 1224 38.92 30.95 -62.85
CA ASP A 1224 39.25 32.18 -63.59
C ASP A 1224 40.21 31.94 -64.76
N LYS A 1225 41.08 30.94 -64.64
CA LYS A 1225 42.03 30.51 -65.68
C LYS A 1225 41.38 30.05 -66.99
N TYR A 1226 40.09 29.70 -66.96
CA TYR A 1226 39.32 29.31 -68.15
C TYR A 1226 38.70 30.52 -68.89
N PHE A 1227 38.65 31.69 -68.25
CA PHE A 1227 38.03 32.91 -68.75
C PHE A 1227 39.09 33.92 -69.21
N LYS A 1228 38.74 34.80 -70.16
CA LYS A 1228 39.65 35.85 -70.62
C LYS A 1228 38.91 37.14 -70.92
N LYS A 1229 39.16 38.19 -70.12
CA LYS A 1229 38.44 39.48 -70.14
C LYS A 1229 36.90 39.33 -69.93
N GLY A 1230 36.47 38.45 -69.02
CA GLY A 1230 35.04 38.21 -68.74
C GLY A 1230 34.31 37.41 -69.82
N TRP A 1231 35.05 36.71 -70.69
CA TRP A 1231 34.50 35.80 -71.69
C TRP A 1231 34.73 34.35 -71.31
N GLY A 1232 33.63 33.61 -71.18
CA GLY A 1232 33.61 32.15 -71.11
C GLY A 1232 33.64 31.51 -72.49
N LYS A 1233 34.00 30.22 -72.52
CA LYS A 1233 34.11 29.40 -73.73
C LYS A 1233 33.29 28.14 -73.57
N MET A 1234 32.42 27.85 -74.52
CA MET A 1234 31.59 26.64 -74.51
C MET A 1234 31.68 25.93 -75.86
N TYR A 1235 31.80 24.60 -75.85
CA TYR A 1235 31.93 23.82 -77.08
C TYR A 1235 30.70 22.92 -77.30
N LEU A 1236 29.99 23.15 -78.40
CA LEU A 1236 28.86 22.34 -78.85
C LEU A 1236 29.38 21.17 -79.70
N MET A 1237 29.11 19.94 -79.27
CA MET A 1237 29.58 18.69 -79.86
C MET A 1237 28.42 17.71 -80.07
N ARG A 1238 27.71 17.84 -81.20
CA ARG A 1238 26.69 16.88 -81.65
C ARG A 1238 27.28 15.77 -82.52
#